data_AF-A0A1A0F579-F1
#
_entry.id   AF-A0A1A0F579-F1
#
_cell.length_a   1.000
_cell.length_b   1.000
_cell.length_c   1.000
_cell.angle_alpha   90.00
_cell.angle_beta   90.00
_cell.angle_gamma   90.00
#
_symmetry.space_group_name_H-M   'P 1'
#
loop_
_entity.id
_entity.type
_entity.pdbx_description
1 polymer ?
#
loop_
_entity_poly.entity_id
_entity_poly.type
_entity_poly.pdbx_seq_one_letter_code
_entity_poly.pdbx_strand_id
1 'polypeptide(L)'
;MEEALAMIWSEVLGIEKIGRHDNFFGLGGDSIQSLTLVTRLRQAGWLLNTKDIFRYPRLVEMAESLSPCQSVELESEEVDGGVPLTPIQSHFFEQPIHDYSLWNQALLFGLKDEIDIPILEQVIELMLERHDAIRLGFCKNESGAWCQYYRQKDSVRDLLWERKASNENELTALYEEAHSSLDIEKGPVIRFLVVNLQEGMQRFLITAHHLIVDGVSWRILVNDIVRAYRSLEKGREPNLVPVSDSYKRWACMLEKLAGDGRLKGEEGYWKDIINQEVLPLSVDFDDAASSCVDERVCRIRISSDVTRRLFGESLSSHGVYINEFLLAALSEAIEEWQGSHRLRIDVEGHGRESLIDDVDVSQTVGWFTSIYPVILPGGSGVIEKLKRARDMMRRIPNNGVGFSILKYMSRHDARERLDDGCPAELVFNYLGKLDGIVNDDWVTKVDDSIGTLVDPVAPRSYKLSVNGQVAGGQLIVACGYSGKQYRPSSIERFLAAFEKAVVELVECADVATEMPNDRPSKYVNPLLSLNERSEDLPKLFCFHPVSGSVVGYYPIAERLTSRWAVYGVQSRQLLDPQWQDISLRQMAHDYADEIIKLQPNGPYHFLGWSLGGTLALEVSKVLEGKGEKVEFIGLVDSYVPGAGKERQNVELGVNTDDQSSDWQLMVTVEKKLHQLAREHQDVSYVTSRVVAWWAKHSPEANAGGERILREKLEDSMDRSIWIDSDHLGIITNEKVVDEIKMELLRLREEKVACSD
;
A
#
# COMPACT_ATOMS: atom_id res chain seq x y z
N MET A 1 -10.17 -20.97 -4.84
CA MET A 1 -9.96 -19.50 -4.92
C MET A 1 -8.66 -19.13 -4.25
N GLU A 2 -8.46 -19.48 -2.98
CA GLU A 2 -7.18 -19.27 -2.28
C GLU A 2 -5.96 -19.85 -3.03
N GLU A 3 -6.04 -21.08 -3.54
CA GLU A 3 -4.97 -21.67 -4.37
C GLU A 3 -4.67 -20.85 -5.63
N ALA A 4 -5.70 -20.31 -6.29
CA ALA A 4 -5.54 -19.46 -7.46
C ALA A 4 -4.89 -18.12 -7.12
N LEU A 5 -5.29 -17.51 -6.00
CA LEU A 5 -4.66 -16.30 -5.48
C LEU A 5 -3.20 -16.56 -5.05
N ALA A 6 -2.92 -17.72 -4.45
CA ALA A 6 -1.57 -18.11 -4.03
C ALA A 6 -0.63 -18.28 -5.22
N MET A 7 -1.10 -18.87 -6.32
CA MET A 7 -0.33 -18.93 -7.57
C MET A 7 -0.05 -17.53 -8.13
N ILE A 8 -1.04 -16.64 -8.11
CA ILE A 8 -0.85 -15.26 -8.57
C ILE A 8 0.15 -14.52 -7.67
N TRP A 9 0.06 -14.66 -6.34
CA TRP A 9 1.03 -14.09 -5.41
C TRP A 9 2.43 -14.64 -5.64
N SER A 10 2.55 -15.95 -5.89
CA SER A 10 3.82 -16.61 -6.18
C SER A 10 4.50 -15.98 -7.41
N GLU A 11 3.74 -15.76 -8.48
CA GLU A 11 4.24 -15.10 -9.69
C GLU A 11 4.59 -13.62 -9.45
N VAL A 12 3.76 -12.88 -8.70
CA VAL A 12 3.95 -11.44 -8.46
C VAL A 12 5.12 -11.17 -7.50
N LEU A 13 5.29 -12.01 -6.48
CA LEU A 13 6.31 -11.86 -5.44
C LEU A 13 7.61 -12.58 -5.78
N GLY A 14 7.59 -13.53 -6.72
CA GLY A 14 8.73 -14.37 -7.08
C GLY A 14 9.07 -15.40 -5.99
N ILE A 15 8.06 -15.89 -5.26
CA ILE A 15 8.22 -16.82 -4.13
C ILE A 15 7.51 -18.12 -4.45
N GLU A 16 8.22 -19.25 -4.41
CA GLU A 16 7.69 -20.55 -4.86
C GLU A 16 6.50 -21.08 -4.07
N LYS A 17 6.40 -20.76 -2.78
CA LYS A 17 5.32 -21.23 -1.90
C LYS A 17 4.73 -20.07 -1.11
N ILE A 18 3.45 -19.84 -1.32
CA ILE A 18 2.65 -18.86 -0.58
C ILE A 18 1.71 -19.63 0.34
N GLY A 19 1.85 -19.40 1.64
CA GLY A 19 0.98 -19.90 2.69
C GLY A 19 -0.34 -19.14 2.76
N ARG A 20 -1.37 -19.80 3.30
CA ARG A 20 -2.74 -19.27 3.35
C ARG A 20 -2.89 -18.00 4.19
N HIS A 21 -2.06 -17.78 5.20
CA HIS A 21 -2.11 -16.56 6.01
C HIS A 21 -0.80 -15.79 5.96
N ASP A 22 0.00 -16.04 4.92
CA ASP A 22 1.11 -15.16 4.57
C ASP A 22 0.58 -13.74 4.32
N ASN A 23 1.34 -12.77 4.83
CA ASN A 23 1.06 -11.36 4.62
C ASN A 23 1.75 -10.89 3.34
N PHE A 24 1.00 -10.28 2.42
CA PHE A 24 1.51 -9.81 1.12
C PHE A 24 2.74 -8.90 1.28
N PHE A 25 2.67 -7.93 2.18
CA PHE A 25 3.76 -6.99 2.44
C PHE A 25 4.88 -7.62 3.27
N GLY A 26 4.53 -8.57 4.14
CA GLY A 26 5.51 -9.32 4.94
C GLY A 26 6.39 -10.24 4.09
N LEU A 27 5.89 -10.69 2.93
CA LEU A 27 6.65 -11.40 1.91
C LEU A 27 7.41 -10.46 0.96
N GLY A 28 7.50 -9.17 1.30
CA GLY A 28 8.19 -8.17 0.51
C GLY A 28 7.38 -7.65 -0.67
N GLY A 29 6.05 -7.78 -0.62
CA GLY A 29 5.11 -7.04 -1.46
C GLY A 29 5.20 -5.53 -1.24
N ASP A 30 5.09 -4.74 -2.31
CA ASP A 30 5.04 -3.28 -2.25
C ASP A 30 3.80 -2.73 -3.00
N SER A 31 3.65 -1.40 -3.08
CA SER A 31 2.52 -0.77 -3.76
C SER A 31 2.48 -1.07 -5.27
N ILE A 32 3.64 -1.28 -5.91
CA ILE A 32 3.72 -1.62 -7.35
C ILE A 32 3.35 -3.08 -7.58
N GLN A 33 3.79 -3.98 -6.69
CA GLN A 33 3.36 -5.37 -6.69
C GLN A 33 1.87 -5.48 -6.35
N SER A 34 1.32 -4.58 -5.53
CA SER A 34 -0.12 -4.50 -5.27
C SER A 34 -0.90 -4.17 -6.55
N LEU A 35 -0.45 -3.19 -7.34
CA LEU A 35 -1.03 -2.90 -8.66
C LEU A 35 -0.90 -4.08 -9.63
N THR A 36 0.26 -4.76 -9.62
CA THR A 36 0.50 -5.96 -10.43
C THR A 36 -0.44 -7.10 -10.03
N LEU A 37 -0.68 -7.28 -8.73
CA LEU A 37 -1.61 -8.26 -8.18
C LEU A 37 -3.05 -7.98 -8.62
N VAL A 38 -3.53 -6.74 -8.49
CA VAL A 38 -4.86 -6.33 -8.98
C VAL A 38 -5.01 -6.64 -10.48
N THR A 39 -3.98 -6.32 -11.27
CA THR A 39 -3.93 -6.61 -12.70
C THR A 39 -4.07 -8.11 -12.99
N ARG A 40 -3.30 -8.95 -12.30
CA ARG A 40 -3.31 -10.41 -12.49
C ARG A 40 -4.62 -11.04 -12.01
N LEU A 41 -5.21 -10.52 -10.95
CA LEU A 41 -6.52 -10.95 -10.48
C LEU A 41 -7.61 -10.66 -11.50
N ARG A 42 -7.57 -9.47 -12.11
CA ARG A 42 -8.49 -9.12 -13.20
C ARG A 42 -8.34 -10.05 -14.39
N GLN A 43 -7.11 -10.41 -14.77
CA GLN A 43 -6.87 -11.43 -15.81
C GLN A 43 -7.50 -12.78 -15.49
N ALA A 44 -7.49 -13.15 -14.20
CA ALA A 44 -8.12 -14.36 -13.71
C ALA A 44 -9.65 -14.22 -13.49
N GLY A 45 -10.23 -13.07 -13.84
CA GLY A 45 -11.67 -12.80 -13.71
C GLY A 45 -12.12 -12.32 -12.35
N TRP A 46 -11.22 -11.75 -11.53
CA TRP A 46 -11.50 -11.25 -10.18
C TRP A 46 -11.21 -9.76 -10.04
N LEU A 47 -12.03 -9.06 -9.27
CA LEU A 47 -11.87 -7.66 -8.91
C LEU A 47 -11.39 -7.55 -7.47
N LEU A 48 -10.38 -6.69 -7.27
CA LEU A 48 -9.83 -6.31 -5.98
C LEU A 48 -9.34 -4.87 -6.08
N ASN A 49 -9.69 -3.99 -5.15
CA ASN A 49 -9.12 -2.65 -5.10
C ASN A 49 -7.76 -2.69 -4.40
N THR A 50 -6.82 -1.82 -4.77
CA THR A 50 -5.52 -1.70 -4.08
C THR A 50 -5.70 -1.42 -2.58
N LYS A 51 -6.72 -0.64 -2.19
CA LYS A 51 -7.08 -0.42 -0.76
C LYS A 51 -7.38 -1.71 -0.01
N ASP A 52 -8.03 -2.67 -0.68
CA ASP A 52 -8.39 -3.94 -0.06
C ASP A 52 -7.17 -4.81 0.21
N ILE A 53 -6.08 -4.64 -0.56
CA ILE A 53 -4.80 -5.32 -0.28
C ILE A 53 -4.21 -4.84 1.05
N PHE A 54 -4.27 -3.53 1.32
CA PHE A 54 -3.81 -2.98 2.60
C PHE A 54 -4.75 -3.33 3.76
N ARG A 55 -6.06 -3.41 3.50
CA ARG A 55 -7.08 -3.75 4.50
C ARG A 55 -7.07 -5.23 4.87
N TYR A 56 -6.84 -6.10 3.89
CA TYR A 56 -6.87 -7.55 3.98
C TYR A 56 -5.55 -8.12 3.44
N PRO A 57 -4.41 -7.87 4.13
CA PRO A 57 -3.09 -8.20 3.58
C PRO A 57 -2.74 -9.69 3.67
N ARG A 58 -3.56 -10.52 4.33
CA ARG A 58 -3.36 -11.98 4.38
C ARG A 58 -4.05 -12.64 3.20
N LEU A 59 -3.43 -13.68 2.63
CA LEU A 59 -3.96 -14.37 1.44
C LEU A 59 -5.43 -14.82 1.63
N VAL A 60 -5.78 -15.41 2.78
CA VAL A 60 -7.16 -15.82 3.08
C VAL A 60 -8.15 -14.65 3.10
N GLU A 61 -7.82 -13.56 3.78
CA GLU A 61 -8.71 -12.40 3.92
C GLU A 61 -8.87 -11.68 2.57
N MET A 62 -7.79 -11.63 1.80
CA MET A 62 -7.80 -11.10 0.45
C MET A 62 -8.63 -11.96 -0.48
N ALA A 63 -8.55 -13.29 -0.36
CA ALA A 63 -9.38 -14.19 -1.14
C ALA A 63 -10.86 -13.97 -0.82
N GLU A 64 -11.22 -13.82 0.46
CA GLU A 64 -12.59 -13.53 0.89
C GLU A 64 -13.13 -12.18 0.41
N SER A 65 -12.26 -11.19 0.16
CA SER A 65 -12.66 -9.89 -0.38
C SER A 65 -12.77 -9.85 -1.91
N LEU A 66 -12.31 -10.88 -2.63
CA LEU A 66 -12.39 -10.92 -4.09
C LEU A 66 -13.85 -10.94 -4.55
N SER A 67 -14.17 -10.07 -5.50
CA SER A 67 -15.44 -10.09 -6.20
C SER A 67 -15.26 -10.63 -7.62
N PRO A 68 -16.18 -11.42 -8.17
CA PRO A 68 -16.11 -11.80 -9.58
C PRO A 68 -16.11 -10.54 -10.46
N CYS A 69 -15.28 -10.53 -11.49
CA CYS A 69 -15.34 -9.50 -12.52
C CYS A 69 -16.64 -9.70 -13.27
N GLN A 70 -17.69 -8.96 -12.89
CA GLN A 70 -18.86 -8.87 -13.75
C GLN A 70 -18.38 -8.26 -15.06
N SER A 71 -18.73 -8.90 -16.17
CA SER A 71 -18.61 -8.32 -17.50
C SER A 71 -19.59 -7.16 -17.59
N VAL A 72 -19.28 -6.07 -16.91
CA VAL A 72 -19.74 -4.77 -17.34
C VAL A 72 -18.96 -4.59 -18.64
N GLU A 73 -19.66 -4.67 -19.76
CA GLU A 73 -19.22 -3.92 -20.93
C GLU A 73 -19.03 -2.50 -20.41
N LEU A 74 -17.78 -2.16 -20.03
CA LEU A 74 -17.41 -0.78 -19.85
C LEU A 74 -17.80 -0.17 -21.17
N GLU A 75 -18.86 0.64 -21.17
CA GLU A 75 -19.24 1.40 -22.36
C GLU A 75 -17.94 2.03 -22.82
N SER A 76 -17.48 1.62 -24.01
CA SER A 76 -16.35 2.22 -24.67
C SER A 76 -16.73 3.68 -24.87
N GLU A 77 -16.42 4.51 -23.88
CA GLU A 77 -16.60 5.94 -23.98
C GLU A 77 -15.79 6.35 -25.21
N GLU A 78 -16.41 6.95 -26.21
CA GLU A 78 -15.64 7.48 -27.33
C GLU A 78 -14.69 8.55 -26.76
N VAL A 79 -13.43 8.15 -26.58
CA VAL A 79 -12.43 9.00 -25.96
C VAL A 79 -11.94 9.99 -27.01
N ASP A 80 -12.62 11.14 -27.07
CA ASP A 80 -12.30 12.28 -27.93
C ASP A 80 -12.22 13.60 -27.13
N GLY A 81 -11.84 14.68 -27.82
CA GLY A 81 -11.98 16.03 -27.29
C GLY A 81 -10.92 16.45 -26.27
N GLY A 82 -11.22 17.54 -25.55
CA GLY A 82 -10.33 18.14 -24.56
C GLY A 82 -10.23 17.31 -23.28
N VAL A 83 -9.05 17.33 -22.68
CA VAL A 83 -8.75 16.65 -21.42
C VAL A 83 -8.06 17.64 -20.48
N PRO A 84 -8.42 17.69 -19.19
CA PRO A 84 -7.69 18.49 -18.22
C PRO A 84 -6.22 18.05 -18.14
N LEU A 85 -5.32 19.01 -18.01
CA LEU A 85 -3.93 18.70 -17.65
C LEU A 85 -3.90 18.14 -16.23
N THR A 86 -3.14 17.07 -16.05
CA THR A 86 -2.98 16.45 -14.73
C THR A 86 -1.88 17.18 -13.95
N PRO A 87 -1.76 16.97 -12.63
CA PRO A 87 -0.82 17.74 -11.82
C PRO A 87 0.62 17.65 -12.30
N ILE A 88 1.07 16.45 -12.68
CA ILE A 88 2.44 16.23 -13.14
C ILE A 88 2.72 16.85 -14.52
N GLN A 89 1.72 16.85 -15.40
CA GLN A 89 1.83 17.51 -16.70
C GLN A 89 1.88 19.04 -16.53
N SER A 90 1.09 19.58 -15.61
CA SER A 90 1.14 21.00 -15.24
C SER A 90 2.51 21.37 -14.68
N HIS A 91 3.05 20.56 -13.77
CA HIS A 91 4.41 20.71 -13.24
C HIS A 91 5.47 20.71 -14.34
N PHE A 92 5.36 19.81 -15.32
CA PHE A 92 6.27 19.70 -16.47
C PHE A 92 6.25 20.96 -17.34
N PHE A 93 5.06 21.47 -17.68
CA PHE A 93 4.90 22.66 -18.52
C PHE A 93 5.27 23.99 -17.83
N GLU A 94 5.48 23.98 -16.51
CA GLU A 94 6.04 25.11 -15.77
C GLU A 94 7.57 25.16 -15.79
N GLN A 95 8.23 24.05 -16.11
CA GLN A 95 9.68 24.01 -16.20
C GLN A 95 10.15 24.82 -17.42
N PRO A 96 11.24 25.60 -17.32
CA PRO A 96 11.73 26.40 -18.45
C PRO A 96 12.51 25.54 -19.45
N ILE A 97 11.84 24.57 -20.07
CA ILE A 97 12.37 23.67 -21.09
C ILE A 97 12.32 24.38 -22.45
N HIS A 98 13.39 24.23 -23.24
CA HIS A 98 13.48 24.82 -24.57
C HIS A 98 12.69 23.99 -25.59
N ASP A 99 12.91 22.68 -25.63
CA ASP A 99 12.17 21.75 -26.47
C ASP A 99 11.34 20.76 -25.65
N TYR A 100 10.04 21.05 -25.50
CA TYR A 100 9.11 20.18 -24.77
C TYR A 100 8.82 18.87 -25.48
N SER A 101 9.16 18.70 -26.76
CA SER A 101 8.95 17.43 -27.48
C SER A 101 10.08 16.43 -27.27
N LEU A 102 11.25 16.90 -26.79
CA LEU A 102 12.38 16.05 -26.43
C LEU A 102 12.39 15.80 -24.92
N TRP A 103 11.42 15.02 -24.45
CA TRP A 103 11.36 14.56 -23.06
C TRP A 103 10.82 13.13 -23.00
N ASN A 104 11.66 12.19 -23.43
CA ASN A 104 11.24 10.84 -23.78
C ASN A 104 11.66 9.80 -22.75
N GLN A 105 10.95 8.69 -22.75
CA GLN A 105 11.39 7.42 -22.20
C GLN A 105 11.51 6.40 -23.34
N ALA A 106 12.40 5.43 -23.21
CA ALA A 106 12.54 4.38 -24.20
C ALA A 106 12.90 3.03 -23.59
N LEU A 107 12.44 1.97 -24.24
CA LEU A 107 12.84 0.59 -23.97
C LEU A 107 13.45 -0.01 -25.22
N LEU A 108 14.64 -0.60 -25.06
CA LEU A 108 15.38 -1.27 -26.12
C LEU A 108 15.47 -2.76 -25.84
N PHE A 109 15.17 -3.55 -26.86
CA PHE A 109 15.12 -4.99 -26.81
C PHE A 109 15.99 -5.61 -27.91
N GLY A 110 16.76 -6.64 -27.57
CA GLY A 110 17.31 -7.57 -28.54
C GLY A 110 16.26 -8.63 -28.88
N LEU A 111 16.15 -9.00 -30.15
CA LEU A 111 15.21 -10.05 -30.59
C LEU A 111 15.99 -11.34 -30.87
N LYS A 112 15.49 -12.47 -30.37
CA LYS A 112 16.11 -13.80 -30.63
C LYS A 112 15.79 -14.32 -32.03
N ASP A 113 14.57 -14.06 -32.50
CA ASP A 113 14.07 -14.47 -33.81
C ASP A 113 13.71 -13.22 -34.62
N GLU A 114 13.67 -13.37 -35.96
CA GLU A 114 13.23 -12.30 -36.85
C GLU A 114 11.75 -11.96 -36.61
N ILE A 115 11.45 -10.69 -36.36
CA ILE A 115 10.09 -10.23 -36.12
C ILE A 115 9.30 -10.12 -37.43
N ASP A 116 8.08 -10.65 -37.44
CA ASP A 116 7.13 -10.55 -38.55
C ASP A 116 6.49 -9.15 -38.51
N ILE A 117 6.90 -8.30 -39.45
CA ILE A 117 6.46 -6.91 -39.55
C ILE A 117 4.93 -6.81 -39.74
N PRO A 118 4.27 -7.54 -40.66
CA PRO A 118 2.81 -7.57 -40.74
C PRO A 118 2.07 -7.93 -39.46
N ILE A 119 2.62 -8.83 -38.63
CA ILE A 119 2.05 -9.13 -37.30
C ILE A 119 2.28 -7.95 -36.36
N LEU A 120 3.48 -7.38 -36.34
CA LEU A 120 3.79 -6.21 -35.51
C LEU A 120 2.90 -5.00 -35.86
N GLU A 121 2.60 -4.77 -37.15
CA GLU A 121 1.66 -3.73 -37.58
C GLU A 121 0.27 -3.92 -36.95
N GLN A 122 -0.25 -5.16 -36.94
CA GLN A 122 -1.53 -5.49 -36.29
C GLN A 122 -1.48 -5.30 -34.77
N VAL A 123 -0.36 -5.63 -34.14
CA VAL A 123 -0.16 -5.40 -32.70
C VAL A 123 -0.18 -3.91 -32.39
N ILE A 124 0.52 -3.08 -33.16
CA ILE A 124 0.54 -1.62 -32.97
C ILE A 124 -0.85 -1.03 -33.19
N GLU A 125 -1.59 -1.48 -34.22
CA GLU A 125 -2.97 -1.05 -34.46
C GLU A 125 -3.85 -1.32 -33.24
N LEU A 126 -3.73 -2.51 -32.64
CA LEU A 126 -4.43 -2.89 -31.40
C LEU A 126 -4.01 -2.01 -30.21
N MET A 127 -2.72 -1.67 -30.08
CA MET A 127 -2.26 -0.79 -29.00
C MET A 127 -2.85 0.61 -29.12
N LEU A 128 -2.96 1.14 -30.34
CA LEU A 128 -3.55 2.46 -30.60
C LEU A 128 -5.06 2.50 -30.30
N GLU A 129 -5.76 1.38 -30.50
CA GLU A 129 -7.18 1.26 -30.14
C GLU A 129 -7.39 1.13 -28.64
N ARG A 130 -6.51 0.38 -27.99
CA ARG A 130 -6.64 0.02 -26.58
C ARG A 130 -6.20 1.13 -25.63
N HIS A 131 -5.09 1.81 -25.95
CA HIS A 131 -4.42 2.72 -25.04
C HIS A 131 -4.60 4.17 -25.51
N ASP A 132 -5.66 4.82 -25.03
CA ASP A 132 -6.05 6.15 -25.47
C ASP A 132 -4.96 7.20 -25.27
N ALA A 133 -4.11 7.06 -24.24
CA ALA A 133 -3.02 7.97 -23.94
C ALA A 133 -2.01 8.13 -25.09
N ILE A 134 -1.88 7.13 -25.97
CA ILE A 134 -1.01 7.22 -27.16
C ILE A 134 -1.50 8.32 -28.12
N ARG A 135 -2.79 8.62 -28.10
CA ARG A 135 -3.41 9.67 -28.93
C ARG A 135 -3.39 11.05 -28.26
N LEU A 136 -2.83 11.22 -27.06
CA LEU A 136 -2.79 12.52 -26.40
C LEU A 136 -1.85 13.50 -27.11
N GLY A 137 -2.37 14.69 -27.41
CA GLY A 137 -1.64 15.85 -27.88
C GLY A 137 -1.77 17.05 -26.96
N PHE A 138 -0.82 17.96 -27.08
CA PHE A 138 -0.65 19.11 -26.21
C PHE A 138 -0.45 20.35 -27.05
N CYS A 139 -1.23 21.40 -26.84
CA CYS A 139 -1.07 22.65 -27.57
C CYS A 139 -1.33 23.85 -26.66
N LYS A 140 -0.85 25.03 -27.05
CA LYS A 140 -1.19 26.27 -26.35
C LYS A 140 -2.51 26.82 -26.87
N ASN A 141 -3.39 27.22 -25.97
CA ASN A 141 -4.61 27.95 -26.31
C ASN A 141 -4.32 29.43 -26.63
N GLU A 142 -5.36 30.21 -26.93
CA GLU A 142 -5.25 31.64 -27.25
C GLU A 142 -4.61 32.48 -26.13
N SER A 143 -4.73 32.06 -24.86
CA SER A 143 -4.09 32.71 -23.72
C SER A 143 -2.61 32.32 -23.52
N GLY A 144 -2.10 31.40 -24.34
CA GLY A 144 -0.74 30.86 -24.24
C GLY A 144 -0.58 29.74 -23.21
N ALA A 145 -1.67 29.30 -22.56
CA ALA A 145 -1.66 28.20 -21.60
C ALA A 145 -1.74 26.85 -22.32
N TRP A 146 -1.00 25.86 -21.83
CA TRP A 146 -1.03 24.51 -22.36
C TRP A 146 -2.39 23.83 -22.11
N CYS A 147 -2.83 23.04 -23.07
CA CYS A 147 -4.06 22.27 -23.06
C CYS A 147 -3.77 20.87 -23.61
N GLN A 148 -4.47 19.86 -23.07
CA GLN A 148 -4.39 18.48 -23.54
C GLN A 148 -5.67 18.10 -24.32
N TYR A 149 -5.52 17.27 -25.35
CA TYR A 149 -6.62 16.77 -26.17
C TYR A 149 -6.26 15.43 -26.81
N TYR A 150 -7.27 14.68 -27.30
CA TYR A 150 -7.00 13.51 -28.14
C TYR A 150 -6.87 13.89 -29.62
N ARG A 151 -5.71 13.55 -30.20
CA ARG A 151 -5.48 13.60 -31.64
C ARG A 151 -6.26 12.51 -32.37
N GLN A 152 -6.35 12.68 -33.69
CA GLN A 152 -6.75 11.59 -34.59
C GLN A 152 -5.74 10.45 -34.49
N LYS A 153 -6.21 9.22 -34.73
CA LYS A 153 -5.37 8.02 -34.68
C LYS A 153 -4.27 8.13 -35.74
N ASP A 154 -3.02 7.98 -35.30
CA ASP A 154 -1.86 7.94 -36.18
C ASP A 154 -1.89 6.67 -37.06
N SER A 155 -1.38 6.76 -38.29
CA SER A 155 -1.20 5.59 -39.15
C SER A 155 -0.06 4.73 -38.63
N VAL A 156 -0.27 3.42 -38.50
CA VAL A 156 0.77 2.46 -38.05
C VAL A 156 2.06 2.58 -38.85
N ARG A 157 1.96 2.86 -40.17
CA ARG A 157 3.12 3.04 -41.05
C ARG A 157 3.97 4.26 -40.68
N ASP A 158 3.36 5.27 -40.09
CA ASP A 158 4.07 6.48 -39.64
C ASP A 158 4.76 6.25 -38.29
N LEU A 159 4.25 5.31 -37.49
CA LEU A 159 4.78 4.93 -36.18
C LEU A 159 5.86 3.85 -36.22
N LEU A 160 5.73 2.87 -37.12
CA LEU A 160 6.64 1.74 -37.23
C LEU A 160 7.72 2.00 -38.29
N TRP A 161 8.96 2.14 -37.83
CA TRP A 161 10.13 2.25 -38.69
C TRP A 161 10.88 0.94 -38.75
N GLU A 162 11.15 0.47 -39.96
CA GLU A 162 12.14 -0.57 -40.21
C GLU A 162 13.40 0.08 -40.82
N ARG A 163 14.56 -0.20 -40.22
CA ARG A 163 15.85 0.36 -40.63
C ARG A 163 16.94 -0.71 -40.61
N LYS A 164 18.11 -0.35 -41.16
CA LYS A 164 19.31 -1.18 -41.19
C LYS A 164 20.47 -0.37 -40.63
N ALA A 165 21.28 -0.99 -39.77
CA ALA A 165 22.52 -0.40 -39.28
C ALA A 165 23.68 -1.38 -39.45
N SER A 166 24.82 -0.86 -39.92
CA SER A 166 26.02 -1.65 -40.18
C SER A 166 27.04 -1.58 -39.04
N ASN A 167 26.91 -0.60 -38.15
CA ASN A 167 27.80 -0.35 -37.02
C ASN A 167 27.05 0.37 -35.88
N GLU A 168 27.69 0.46 -34.71
CA GLU A 168 27.11 1.05 -33.50
C GLU A 168 26.79 2.55 -33.62
N ASN A 169 27.56 3.30 -34.42
CA ASN A 169 27.32 4.74 -34.61
C ASN A 169 26.05 4.98 -35.43
N GLU A 170 25.86 4.23 -36.53
CA GLU A 170 24.63 4.25 -37.31
C GLU A 170 23.43 3.82 -36.45
N LEU A 171 23.60 2.78 -35.62
CA LEU A 171 22.57 2.30 -34.72
C LEU A 171 22.13 3.38 -33.72
N THR A 172 23.10 4.03 -33.06
CA THR A 172 22.84 5.12 -32.11
C THR A 172 22.16 6.31 -32.80
N ALA A 173 22.61 6.67 -34.02
CA ALA A 173 22.01 7.76 -34.78
C ALA A 173 20.53 7.48 -35.13
N LEU A 174 20.18 6.23 -35.45
CA LEU A 174 18.78 5.84 -35.69
C LEU A 174 17.92 5.94 -34.43
N TYR A 175 18.48 5.63 -33.25
CA TYR A 175 17.79 5.81 -31.98
C TYR A 175 17.53 7.30 -31.70
N GLU A 176 18.54 8.16 -31.87
CA GLU A 176 18.40 9.60 -31.72
C GLU A 176 17.42 10.23 -32.73
N GLU A 177 17.41 9.75 -33.97
CA GLU A 177 16.40 10.12 -34.98
C GLU A 177 14.99 9.74 -34.50
N ALA A 178 14.82 8.53 -33.93
CA ALA A 178 13.54 8.11 -33.37
C ALA A 178 13.10 9.01 -32.21
N HIS A 179 14.00 9.39 -31.30
CA HIS A 179 13.68 10.27 -30.16
C HIS A 179 13.31 11.70 -30.60
N SER A 180 14.09 12.29 -31.50
CA SER A 180 13.90 13.67 -31.97
C SER A 180 12.72 13.86 -32.93
N SER A 181 12.16 12.76 -33.43
CA SER A 181 11.02 12.78 -34.35
C SER A 181 9.64 12.79 -33.68
N LEU A 182 9.58 12.79 -32.34
CA LEU A 182 8.33 12.93 -31.60
C LEU A 182 7.94 14.42 -31.54
N ASP A 183 6.64 14.71 -31.62
CA ASP A 183 6.10 16.07 -31.56
C ASP A 183 4.82 16.04 -30.70
N ILE A 184 4.82 16.75 -29.56
CA ILE A 184 3.69 16.74 -28.63
C ILE A 184 2.45 17.46 -29.18
N GLU A 185 2.65 18.39 -30.11
CA GLU A 185 1.57 19.19 -30.70
C GLU A 185 0.92 18.46 -31.87
N LYS A 186 1.74 17.91 -32.78
CA LYS A 186 1.28 17.32 -34.05
C LYS A 186 1.25 15.80 -34.04
N GLY A 187 1.99 15.16 -33.15
CA GLY A 187 2.24 13.73 -33.18
C GLY A 187 3.33 13.32 -34.19
N PRO A 188 3.79 12.07 -34.11
CA PRO A 188 3.40 11.10 -33.09
C PRO A 188 4.11 11.36 -31.75
N VAL A 189 3.55 10.82 -30.66
CA VAL A 189 4.15 10.87 -29.31
C VAL A 189 4.72 9.52 -28.86
N ILE A 190 4.70 8.54 -29.76
CA ILE A 190 5.33 7.23 -29.63
C ILE A 190 5.90 6.80 -30.98
N ARG A 191 6.98 6.03 -30.97
CA ARG A 191 7.55 5.43 -32.18
C ARG A 191 8.11 4.05 -31.88
N PHE A 192 7.90 3.15 -32.84
CA PHE A 192 8.41 1.78 -32.83
C PHE A 192 9.48 1.68 -33.91
N LEU A 193 10.68 1.22 -33.56
CA LEU A 193 11.80 1.10 -34.48
C LEU A 193 12.37 -0.31 -34.41
N VAL A 194 12.30 -1.02 -35.54
CA VAL A 194 12.99 -2.29 -35.76
C VAL A 194 14.27 -2.00 -36.56
N VAL A 195 15.43 -2.34 -35.99
CA VAL A 195 16.72 -2.21 -36.68
C VAL A 195 17.29 -3.58 -36.96
N ASN A 196 17.47 -3.87 -38.24
CA ASN A 196 18.18 -5.05 -38.73
C ASN A 196 19.69 -4.80 -38.68
N LEU A 197 20.42 -5.66 -37.97
CA LEU A 197 21.88 -5.62 -37.85
C LEU A 197 22.53 -6.71 -38.74
N GLN A 198 23.86 -6.79 -38.68
CA GLN A 198 24.59 -7.90 -39.29
C GLN A 198 24.25 -9.24 -38.62
N GLU A 199 24.55 -10.35 -39.30
CA GLU A 199 24.35 -11.72 -38.79
C GLU A 199 22.91 -12.10 -38.44
N GLY A 200 21.92 -11.33 -38.93
CA GLY A 200 20.50 -11.59 -38.69
C GLY A 200 20.00 -11.16 -37.31
N MET A 201 20.82 -10.43 -36.54
CA MET A 201 20.37 -9.87 -35.26
C MET A 201 19.42 -8.69 -35.48
N GLN A 202 18.42 -8.55 -34.62
CA GLN A 202 17.52 -7.40 -34.65
C GLN A 202 17.47 -6.68 -33.29
N ARG A 203 17.20 -5.39 -33.37
CA ARG A 203 16.86 -4.53 -32.23
C ARG A 203 15.46 -3.99 -32.40
N PHE A 204 14.72 -3.94 -31.30
CA PHE A 204 13.40 -3.34 -31.24
C PHE A 204 13.39 -2.26 -30.16
N LEU A 205 13.25 -1.01 -30.59
CA LEU A 205 13.17 0.16 -29.74
C LEU A 205 11.72 0.68 -29.73
N ILE A 206 11.21 0.95 -28.54
CA ILE A 206 9.98 1.71 -28.34
C ILE A 206 10.38 3.01 -27.66
N THR A 207 10.14 4.15 -28.30
CA THR A 207 10.32 5.48 -27.71
C THR A 207 8.99 6.15 -27.53
N ALA A 208 8.72 6.72 -26.36
CA ALA A 208 7.47 7.38 -26.04
C ALA A 208 7.75 8.67 -25.27
N HIS A 209 6.96 9.72 -25.55
CA HIS A 209 7.05 10.96 -24.81
C HIS A 209 6.57 10.76 -23.38
N HIS A 210 7.29 11.26 -22.37
CA HIS A 210 7.00 10.98 -20.97
C HIS A 210 5.60 11.47 -20.53
N LEU A 211 5.03 12.47 -21.22
CA LEU A 211 3.65 12.95 -20.99
C LEU A 211 2.56 11.86 -21.12
N ILE A 212 2.85 10.76 -21.83
CA ILE A 212 1.88 9.69 -22.10
C ILE A 212 2.24 8.35 -21.45
N VAL A 213 3.40 8.26 -20.79
CA VAL A 213 3.88 7.01 -20.18
C VAL A 213 4.59 7.25 -18.85
N ASP A 214 4.50 6.26 -17.97
CA ASP A 214 5.27 6.14 -16.74
C ASP A 214 5.79 4.70 -16.55
N GLY A 215 6.48 4.44 -15.44
CA GLY A 215 7.05 3.12 -15.15
C GLY A 215 6.02 1.99 -15.03
N VAL A 216 4.76 2.28 -14.68
CA VAL A 216 3.67 1.28 -14.65
C VAL A 216 3.11 1.08 -16.06
N SER A 217 2.97 2.16 -16.83
CA SER A 217 2.51 2.14 -18.23
C SER A 217 3.41 1.30 -19.12
N TRP A 218 4.73 1.36 -18.92
CA TRP A 218 5.66 0.48 -19.63
C TRP A 218 5.39 -1.00 -19.38
N ARG A 219 5.07 -1.39 -18.15
CA ARG A 219 4.71 -2.77 -17.82
C ARG A 219 3.42 -3.19 -18.51
N ILE A 220 2.42 -2.31 -18.60
CA ILE A 220 1.16 -2.58 -19.30
C ILE A 220 1.42 -2.73 -20.81
N LEU A 221 2.02 -1.70 -21.42
CA LEU A 221 2.24 -1.62 -22.87
C LEU A 221 3.09 -2.78 -23.39
N VAL A 222 4.22 -3.08 -22.72
CA VAL A 222 5.10 -4.16 -23.16
C VAL A 222 4.42 -5.52 -23.01
N ASN A 223 3.73 -5.78 -21.89
CA ASN A 223 3.01 -7.06 -21.72
C ASN A 223 1.92 -7.25 -22.78
N ASP A 224 1.18 -6.19 -23.10
CA ASP A 224 0.15 -6.25 -24.15
C ASP A 224 0.75 -6.49 -25.53
N ILE A 225 1.87 -5.82 -25.87
CA ILE A 225 2.59 -6.03 -27.13
C ILE A 225 3.06 -7.49 -27.25
N VAL A 226 3.73 -8.02 -26.22
CA VAL A 226 4.23 -9.40 -26.19
C VAL A 226 3.08 -10.40 -26.39
N ARG A 227 2.01 -10.26 -25.60
CA ARG A 227 0.87 -11.19 -25.63
C ARG A 227 0.10 -11.14 -26.95
N ALA A 228 -0.12 -9.94 -27.48
CA ALA A 228 -0.79 -9.76 -28.76
C ALA A 228 0.04 -10.39 -29.88
N TYR A 229 1.34 -10.08 -29.93
CA TYR A 229 2.24 -10.64 -30.93
C TYR A 229 2.24 -12.18 -30.91
N ARG A 230 2.45 -12.79 -29.73
CA ARG A 230 2.46 -14.26 -29.57
C ARG A 230 1.14 -14.93 -29.93
N SER A 231 0.02 -14.26 -29.70
CA SER A 231 -1.30 -14.80 -30.04
C SER A 231 -1.52 -14.78 -31.55
N LEU A 232 -1.22 -13.65 -32.18
CA LEU A 232 -1.34 -13.46 -33.63
C LEU A 232 -0.36 -14.33 -34.42
N GLU A 233 0.88 -14.49 -33.93
CA GLU A 233 1.88 -15.44 -34.47
C GLU A 233 1.34 -16.88 -34.52
N LYS A 234 0.50 -17.26 -33.55
CA LYS A 234 -0.14 -18.59 -33.49
C LYS A 234 -1.50 -18.63 -34.19
N GLY A 235 -1.90 -17.56 -34.89
CA GLY A 235 -3.20 -17.44 -35.55
C GLY A 235 -4.38 -17.43 -34.58
N ARG A 236 -4.20 -16.93 -33.36
CA ARG A 236 -5.23 -16.81 -32.31
C ARG A 236 -5.53 -15.35 -32.04
N GLU A 237 -6.77 -15.07 -31.63
CA GLU A 237 -7.12 -13.74 -31.15
C GLU A 237 -6.37 -13.41 -29.84
N PRO A 238 -5.82 -12.20 -29.69
CA PRO A 238 -5.21 -11.74 -28.45
C PRO A 238 -6.18 -11.74 -27.27
N ASN A 239 -5.86 -12.53 -26.23
CA ASN A 239 -6.57 -12.46 -24.95
C ASN A 239 -5.86 -11.46 -24.02
N LEU A 240 -6.24 -10.19 -24.10
CA LEU A 240 -5.67 -9.09 -23.31
C LEU A 240 -6.53 -8.74 -22.09
N VAL A 241 -5.91 -8.23 -21.03
CA VAL A 241 -6.60 -7.81 -19.79
C VAL A 241 -7.55 -6.68 -20.08
N PRO A 242 -8.85 -6.73 -19.75
CA PRO A 242 -9.77 -5.62 -19.99
C PRO A 242 -9.20 -4.27 -19.54
N VAL A 243 -9.32 -3.25 -20.41
CA VAL A 243 -8.88 -1.89 -20.08
C VAL A 243 -9.65 -1.37 -18.87
N SER A 244 -8.97 -0.58 -18.05
CA SER A 244 -9.60 0.15 -16.96
C SER A 244 -10.13 1.51 -17.45
N ASP A 245 -10.50 2.43 -16.56
CA ASP A 245 -11.03 3.74 -16.95
C ASP A 245 -10.03 4.52 -17.83
N SER A 246 -10.56 5.32 -18.75
CA SER A 246 -9.74 6.15 -19.65
C SER A 246 -8.92 7.20 -18.89
N TYR A 247 -7.81 7.63 -19.47
CA TYR A 247 -6.99 8.70 -18.90
C TYR A 247 -7.81 9.99 -18.74
N LYS A 248 -8.71 10.28 -19.69
CA LYS A 248 -9.66 11.40 -19.63
C LYS A 248 -10.56 11.35 -18.41
N ARG A 249 -11.21 10.21 -18.19
CA ARG A 249 -12.13 10.04 -17.07
C ARG A 249 -11.41 10.26 -15.74
N TRP A 250 -10.21 9.72 -15.59
CA TRP A 250 -9.37 9.97 -14.43
C TRP A 250 -9.02 11.47 -14.27
N ALA A 251 -8.52 12.13 -15.32
CA ALA A 251 -8.16 13.55 -15.29
C ALA A 251 -9.33 14.47 -14.94
N CYS A 252 -10.51 14.23 -15.54
CA CYS A 252 -11.75 14.96 -15.21
C CYS A 252 -12.19 14.75 -13.76
N MET A 253 -12.03 13.53 -13.24
CA MET A 253 -12.39 13.23 -11.85
C MET A 253 -11.41 13.87 -10.86
N LEU A 254 -10.13 13.99 -11.20
CA LEU A 254 -9.16 14.78 -10.42
C LEU A 254 -9.53 16.27 -10.38
N GLU A 255 -9.91 16.86 -11.52
CA GLU A 255 -10.35 18.26 -11.58
C GLU A 255 -11.59 18.49 -10.71
N LYS A 256 -12.55 17.56 -10.75
CA LYS A 256 -13.72 17.60 -9.89
C LYS A 256 -13.37 17.49 -8.40
N LEU A 257 -12.43 16.61 -8.04
CA LEU A 257 -11.94 16.44 -6.66
C LEU A 257 -11.25 17.71 -6.14
N ALA A 258 -10.50 18.41 -7.00
CA ALA A 258 -9.90 19.69 -6.65
C ALA A 258 -10.96 20.78 -6.36
N GLY A 259 -12.10 20.73 -7.07
CA GLY A 259 -13.17 21.72 -6.97
C GLY A 259 -14.21 21.49 -5.86
N ASP A 260 -14.43 20.25 -5.42
CA ASP A 260 -15.53 19.88 -4.49
C ASP A 260 -15.21 20.11 -3.00
N GLY A 261 -13.94 20.36 -2.67
CA GLY A 261 -13.48 20.71 -1.33
C GLY A 261 -13.13 19.52 -0.43
N ARG A 262 -13.16 18.28 -0.92
CA ARG A 262 -12.76 17.08 -0.15
C ARG A 262 -11.29 17.13 0.31
N LEU A 263 -10.43 17.79 -0.46
CA LEU A 263 -9.00 17.96 -0.12
C LEU A 263 -8.70 19.17 0.78
N LYS A 264 -9.70 19.99 1.14
CA LYS A 264 -9.48 21.20 1.96
C LYS A 264 -8.86 20.90 3.33
N GLY A 265 -9.18 19.74 3.91
CA GLY A 265 -8.62 19.30 5.19
C GLY A 265 -7.10 19.06 5.15
N GLU A 266 -6.54 18.83 3.96
CA GLU A 266 -5.10 18.57 3.77
C GLU A 266 -4.28 19.86 3.62
N GLU A 267 -4.90 20.98 3.25
CA GLU A 267 -4.17 22.24 3.00
C GLU A 267 -3.33 22.69 4.20
N GLY A 268 -3.83 22.51 5.42
CA GLY A 268 -3.11 22.85 6.65
C GLY A 268 -1.84 22.00 6.81
N TYR A 269 -1.96 20.69 6.59
CA TYR A 269 -0.84 19.76 6.63
C TYR A 269 0.25 20.14 5.63
N TRP A 270 -0.13 20.38 4.38
CA TRP A 270 0.83 20.71 3.32
C TRP A 270 1.51 22.06 3.54
N LYS A 271 0.75 23.05 4.03
CA LYS A 271 1.31 24.34 4.44
C LYS A 271 2.35 24.22 5.54
N ASP A 272 2.08 23.39 6.54
CA ASP A 272 3.02 23.17 7.63
C ASP A 272 4.32 22.52 7.13
N ILE A 273 4.28 21.69 6.08
CA ILE A 273 5.47 21.09 5.48
C ILE A 273 6.27 22.11 4.65
N ILE A 274 5.62 22.89 3.79
CA ILE A 274 6.33 23.85 2.92
C ILE A 274 6.91 25.04 3.69
N ASN A 275 6.25 25.46 4.78
CA ASN A 275 6.68 26.61 5.58
C ASN A 275 7.69 26.26 6.67
N GLN A 276 8.02 24.97 6.83
CA GLN A 276 9.07 24.58 7.76
C GLN A 276 10.44 25.08 7.28
N GLU A 277 11.20 25.64 8.22
CA GLU A 277 12.60 25.99 7.99
C GLU A 277 13.43 24.72 7.76
N VAL A 278 14.15 24.71 6.64
CA VAL A 278 15.02 23.62 6.21
C VAL A 278 16.38 24.17 5.78
N LEU A 279 17.39 23.30 5.84
CA LEU A 279 18.73 23.62 5.36
C LEU A 279 18.86 23.22 3.89
N PRO A 280 19.59 24.01 3.06
CA PRO A 280 19.88 23.62 1.69
C PRO A 280 20.86 22.43 1.66
N LEU A 281 20.89 21.72 0.55
CA LEU A 281 21.94 20.77 0.22
C LEU A 281 23.25 21.50 0.00
N SER A 282 24.29 20.99 0.65
CA SER A 282 25.67 21.37 0.37
C SER A 282 26.02 21.08 -1.09
N VAL A 283 26.89 21.91 -1.67
CA VAL A 283 27.47 21.73 -3.01
C VAL A 283 29.00 21.79 -2.90
N ASP A 284 29.72 21.10 -3.79
CA ASP A 284 31.19 21.15 -3.80
C ASP A 284 31.73 22.39 -4.54
N PHE A 285 30.92 22.97 -5.42
CA PHE A 285 31.23 24.14 -6.23
C PHE A 285 30.09 25.16 -6.14
N ASP A 286 30.44 26.44 -5.98
CA ASP A 286 29.47 27.53 -5.88
C ASP A 286 28.56 27.58 -7.12
N ASP A 287 27.27 27.77 -6.86
CA ASP A 287 26.13 27.43 -7.71
C ASP A 287 26.25 27.88 -9.18
N ALA A 288 26.46 26.90 -10.07
CA ALA A 288 26.36 27.07 -11.50
C ALA A 288 25.02 26.49 -11.99
N ALA A 289 24.31 27.23 -12.86
CA ALA A 289 23.14 26.72 -13.55
C ALA A 289 23.47 25.37 -14.22
N SER A 290 22.70 24.34 -13.87
CA SER A 290 22.86 22.98 -14.38
C SER A 290 21.76 22.65 -15.38
N SER A 291 22.15 22.04 -16.49
CA SER A 291 21.21 21.43 -17.43
C SER A 291 21.37 19.91 -17.50
N CYS A 292 20.49 19.22 -18.22
CA CYS A 292 20.49 17.77 -18.35
C CYS A 292 21.80 17.22 -18.96
N VAL A 293 22.49 17.96 -19.83
CA VAL A 293 23.81 17.54 -20.38
C VAL A 293 24.91 17.45 -19.31
N ASP A 294 24.76 18.21 -18.22
CA ASP A 294 25.71 18.21 -17.11
C ASP A 294 25.47 17.03 -16.15
N GLU A 295 24.40 16.26 -16.36
CA GLU A 295 24.04 15.15 -15.49
C GLU A 295 25.09 14.05 -15.54
N ARG A 296 25.43 13.58 -14.35
CA ARG A 296 26.26 12.40 -14.10
C ARG A 296 25.51 11.52 -13.10
N VAL A 297 25.81 10.23 -13.12
CA VAL A 297 25.13 9.26 -12.25
C VAL A 297 26.15 8.38 -11.56
N CYS A 298 26.11 8.37 -10.22
CA CYS A 298 26.79 7.37 -9.40
C CYS A 298 25.77 6.29 -9.00
N ARG A 299 26.22 5.03 -8.91
CA ARG A 299 25.36 3.90 -8.55
C ARG A 299 26.04 3.00 -7.55
N ILE A 300 25.25 2.49 -6.60
CA ILE A 300 25.63 1.39 -5.71
C ILE A 300 24.74 0.19 -5.96
N ARG A 301 25.24 -1.01 -5.64
CA ARG A 301 24.49 -2.25 -5.69
C ARG A 301 24.61 -2.93 -4.34
N ILE A 302 23.50 -2.99 -3.62
CA ILE A 302 23.43 -3.69 -2.36
C ILE A 302 23.44 -5.20 -2.65
N SER A 303 24.17 -5.96 -1.85
CA SER A 303 24.33 -7.41 -2.09
C SER A 303 22.98 -8.12 -2.14
N SER A 304 22.90 -9.22 -2.88
CA SER A 304 21.66 -10.00 -2.98
C SER A 304 21.23 -10.57 -1.64
N ASP A 305 22.16 -10.89 -0.74
CA ASP A 305 21.86 -11.36 0.61
C ASP A 305 21.21 -10.27 1.47
N VAL A 306 21.79 -9.07 1.50
CA VAL A 306 21.22 -7.93 2.24
C VAL A 306 19.88 -7.52 1.64
N THR A 307 19.76 -7.52 0.31
CA THR A 307 18.50 -7.21 -0.38
C THR A 307 17.42 -8.24 -0.03
N ARG A 308 17.74 -9.53 -0.06
CA ARG A 308 16.82 -10.61 0.33
C ARG A 308 16.36 -10.45 1.78
N ARG A 309 17.28 -10.20 2.70
CA ARG A 309 16.98 -9.99 4.13
C ARG A 309 16.17 -8.72 4.38
N LEU A 310 16.42 -7.65 3.61
CA LEU A 310 15.61 -6.43 3.62
C LEU A 310 14.14 -6.78 3.35
N PHE A 311 13.84 -7.40 2.20
CA PHE A 311 12.47 -7.70 1.80
C PHE A 311 11.81 -8.84 2.58
N GLY A 312 12.58 -9.83 3.05
CA GLY A 312 12.03 -10.99 3.76
C GLY A 312 11.83 -10.76 5.27
N GLU A 313 12.87 -10.30 5.97
CA GLU A 313 12.90 -10.30 7.44
C GLU A 313 12.83 -8.89 8.01
N SER A 314 13.58 -7.93 7.44
CA SER A 314 13.78 -6.62 8.04
C SER A 314 12.55 -5.71 7.94
N LEU A 315 11.88 -5.64 6.79
CA LEU A 315 10.65 -4.84 6.67
C LEU A 315 9.56 -5.34 7.63
N SER A 316 9.38 -6.66 7.69
CA SER A 316 8.43 -7.34 8.57
C SER A 316 8.75 -7.14 10.06
N SER A 317 10.01 -7.33 10.46
CA SER A 317 10.43 -7.23 11.87
C SER A 317 10.26 -5.82 12.44
N HIS A 318 10.47 -4.80 11.59
CA HIS A 318 10.28 -3.40 11.97
C HIS A 318 8.83 -2.90 11.79
N GLY A 319 7.99 -3.67 11.09
CA GLY A 319 6.61 -3.30 10.78
C GLY A 319 6.54 -2.05 9.90
N VAL A 320 7.39 -1.98 8.88
CA VAL A 320 7.57 -0.85 7.97
C VAL A 320 7.47 -1.26 6.51
N TYR A 321 7.17 -0.31 5.64
CA TYR A 321 7.22 -0.47 4.19
C TYR A 321 8.55 0.00 3.60
N ILE A 322 8.83 -0.40 2.35
CA ILE A 322 10.09 -0.10 1.66
C ILE A 322 10.42 1.41 1.63
N ASN A 323 9.45 2.27 1.36
CA ASN A 323 9.68 3.72 1.34
C ASN A 323 10.08 4.26 2.71
N GLU A 324 9.43 3.80 3.79
CA GLU A 324 9.78 4.19 5.16
C GLU A 324 11.22 3.78 5.51
N PHE A 325 11.60 2.57 5.07
CA PHE A 325 12.94 2.03 5.25
C PHE A 325 14.00 2.82 4.49
N LEU A 326 13.80 3.05 3.20
CA LEU A 326 14.76 3.76 2.35
C LEU A 326 14.85 5.25 2.70
N LEU A 327 13.76 5.88 3.13
CA LEU A 327 13.79 7.27 3.62
C LEU A 327 14.54 7.42 4.94
N ALA A 328 14.48 6.40 5.82
CA ALA A 328 15.30 6.36 7.02
C ALA A 328 16.79 6.24 6.69
N ALA A 329 17.15 5.33 5.76
CA ALA A 329 18.52 5.20 5.28
C ALA A 329 19.02 6.47 4.58
N LEU A 330 18.16 7.14 3.80
CA LEU A 330 18.45 8.42 3.16
C LEU A 330 18.73 9.51 4.20
N SER A 331 17.92 9.57 5.26
CA SER A 331 18.11 10.53 6.34
C SER A 331 19.42 10.30 7.11
N GLU A 332 19.79 9.05 7.36
CA GLU A 332 21.10 8.71 7.92
C GLU A 332 22.25 9.15 7.00
N ALA A 333 22.15 8.82 5.72
CA ALA A 333 23.17 9.15 4.73
C ALA A 333 23.39 10.67 4.59
N ILE A 334 22.32 11.46 4.58
CA ILE A 334 22.40 12.93 4.51
C ILE A 334 23.03 13.51 5.77
N GLU A 335 22.69 12.98 6.95
CA GLU A 335 23.29 13.43 8.21
C GLU A 335 24.78 13.09 8.27
N GLU A 336 25.19 11.87 7.89
CA GLU A 336 26.60 11.48 7.85
C GLU A 336 27.38 12.28 6.79
N TRP A 337 26.77 12.62 5.66
CA TRP A 337 27.42 13.28 4.55
C TRP A 337 27.61 14.80 4.75
N GLN A 338 26.59 15.51 5.24
CA GLN A 338 26.61 16.98 5.37
C GLN A 338 26.26 17.52 6.76
N GLY A 339 26.03 16.66 7.77
CA GLY A 339 25.73 17.07 9.14
C GLY A 339 24.37 17.77 9.32
N SER A 340 23.48 17.70 8.33
CA SER A 340 22.16 18.34 8.40
C SER A 340 21.10 17.37 8.90
N HIS A 341 20.26 17.85 9.84
CA HIS A 341 19.20 17.04 10.45
C HIS A 341 17.79 17.36 9.91
N ARG A 342 17.66 18.32 8.97
CA ARG A 342 16.35 18.83 8.53
C ARG A 342 16.38 19.34 7.09
N LEU A 343 16.17 18.41 6.16
CA LEU A 343 16.12 18.66 4.72
C LEU A 343 14.69 18.38 4.22
N ARG A 344 14.16 19.26 3.37
CA ARG A 344 12.96 18.95 2.57
C ARG A 344 13.38 18.27 1.29
N ILE A 345 12.72 17.15 1.01
CA ILE A 345 12.88 16.42 -0.24
C ILE A 345 11.52 16.24 -0.88
N ASP A 346 11.48 16.06 -2.18
CA ASP A 346 10.29 15.58 -2.86
C ASP A 346 10.35 14.05 -2.99
N VAL A 347 9.21 13.41 -2.80
CA VAL A 347 9.05 11.96 -2.98
C VAL A 347 8.12 11.72 -4.16
N GLU A 348 8.56 10.87 -5.08
CA GLU A 348 7.72 10.40 -6.18
C GLU A 348 6.93 9.16 -5.77
N GLY A 349 5.66 9.16 -6.12
CA GLY A 349 4.77 8.01 -6.04
C GLY A 349 4.20 7.65 -7.41
N HIS A 350 3.61 6.46 -7.52
CA HIS A 350 2.97 6.04 -8.78
C HIS A 350 1.71 6.85 -9.11
N GLY A 351 1.10 7.54 -8.13
CA GLY A 351 -0.08 8.41 -8.25
C GLY A 351 -1.38 7.73 -8.71
N ARG A 352 -1.39 6.39 -8.72
CA ARG A 352 -2.56 5.51 -8.96
C ARG A 352 -3.25 5.14 -7.65
N GLU A 353 -3.47 6.14 -6.81
CA GLU A 353 -4.15 5.98 -5.52
C GLU A 353 -5.66 5.94 -5.72
N SER A 354 -6.36 5.12 -4.93
CA SER A 354 -7.82 5.02 -4.98
C SER A 354 -8.50 6.20 -4.27
N LEU A 355 -8.22 7.43 -4.71
CA LEU A 355 -8.78 8.67 -4.16
C LEU A 355 -10.28 8.84 -4.44
N ILE A 356 -10.71 8.28 -5.57
CA ILE A 356 -12.03 8.47 -6.14
C ILE A 356 -12.67 7.09 -6.22
N ASP A 357 -13.75 6.90 -5.47
CA ASP A 357 -14.55 5.68 -5.55
C ASP A 357 -15.08 5.55 -6.99
N ASP A 358 -15.09 4.34 -7.53
CA ASP A 358 -15.53 4.02 -8.91
C ASP A 358 -14.63 4.52 -10.06
N VAL A 359 -13.35 4.82 -9.79
CA VAL A 359 -12.32 5.01 -10.82
C VAL A 359 -11.18 4.02 -10.60
N ASP A 360 -10.89 3.22 -11.63
CA ASP A 360 -9.78 2.31 -11.69
C ASP A 360 -8.86 2.67 -12.86
N VAL A 361 -7.57 2.85 -12.57
CA VAL A 361 -6.53 3.15 -13.57
C VAL A 361 -5.42 2.10 -13.57
N SER A 362 -5.65 0.92 -12.99
CA SER A 362 -4.66 -0.15 -12.85
C SER A 362 -4.15 -0.70 -14.19
N GLN A 363 -4.92 -0.56 -15.27
CA GLN A 363 -4.56 -0.97 -16.64
C GLN A 363 -4.53 0.19 -17.64
N THR A 364 -4.50 1.44 -17.15
CA THR A 364 -4.50 2.63 -18.01
C THR A 364 -3.07 3.10 -18.30
N VAL A 365 -2.71 3.26 -19.56
CA VAL A 365 -1.44 3.90 -19.96
C VAL A 365 -1.57 5.42 -19.79
N GLY A 366 -0.53 6.09 -19.29
CA GLY A 366 -0.53 7.53 -19.03
C GLY A 366 0.57 7.93 -18.04
N TRP A 367 0.73 9.24 -17.80
CA TRP A 367 1.66 9.73 -16.77
C TRP A 367 0.93 10.02 -15.46
N PHE A 368 1.01 9.10 -14.51
CA PHE A 368 0.26 9.20 -13.24
C PHE A 368 1.11 9.70 -12.07
N THR A 369 2.43 9.82 -12.24
CA THR A 369 3.39 10.13 -11.15
C THR A 369 2.91 11.29 -10.28
N SER A 370 2.89 11.07 -8.97
CA SER A 370 2.62 12.11 -7.97
C SER A 370 3.93 12.59 -7.34
N ILE A 371 4.04 13.88 -7.06
CA ILE A 371 5.22 14.47 -6.40
C ILE A 371 4.72 15.25 -5.18
N TYR A 372 5.25 14.94 -4.00
CA TYR A 372 4.90 15.65 -2.77
C TYR A 372 6.11 15.84 -1.85
N PRO A 373 6.16 16.94 -1.09
CA PRO A 373 7.27 17.23 -0.21
C PRO A 373 7.16 16.45 1.10
N VAL A 374 8.31 16.02 1.62
CA VAL A 374 8.46 15.49 2.97
C VAL A 374 9.68 16.12 3.65
N ILE A 375 9.66 16.16 4.98
CA ILE A 375 10.82 16.55 5.78
C ILE A 375 11.52 15.28 6.22
N LEU A 376 12.79 15.10 5.86
CA LEU A 376 13.54 13.91 6.25
C LEU A 376 13.53 13.74 7.78
N PRO A 377 13.32 12.50 8.27
CA PRO A 377 13.19 12.24 9.69
C PRO A 377 14.52 12.47 10.40
N GLY A 378 14.63 13.47 11.27
CA GLY A 378 15.77 13.60 12.20
C GLY A 378 15.74 12.52 13.29
N GLY A 379 16.70 12.52 14.20
CA GLY A 379 16.78 11.55 15.31
C GLY A 379 18.18 10.95 15.43
N SER A 380 18.46 10.26 16.53
CA SER A 380 19.74 9.63 16.80
C SER A 380 19.78 8.18 16.31
N GLY A 381 20.58 7.93 15.27
CA GLY A 381 20.79 6.60 14.69
C GLY A 381 19.63 6.06 13.83
N VAL A 382 19.90 4.97 13.14
CA VAL A 382 19.03 4.45 12.06
C VAL A 382 17.65 3.99 12.55
N ILE A 383 17.55 3.41 13.75
CA ILE A 383 16.27 2.87 14.27
C ILE A 383 15.31 3.99 14.70
N GLU A 384 15.81 5.07 15.30
CA GLU A 384 14.95 6.20 15.65
C GLU A 384 14.43 6.90 14.39
N LYS A 385 15.32 7.07 13.40
CA LYS A 385 14.95 7.61 12.08
C LYS A 385 13.93 6.73 11.38
N LEU A 386 14.05 5.40 11.46
CA LEU A 386 13.08 4.47 10.90
C LEU A 386 11.70 4.61 11.53
N LYS A 387 11.62 4.68 12.86
CA LYS A 387 10.34 4.90 13.57
C LYS A 387 9.70 6.21 13.15
N ARG A 388 10.49 7.29 13.04
CA ARG A 388 10.01 8.60 12.60
C ARG A 388 9.64 8.63 11.12
N ALA A 389 10.37 7.94 10.26
CA ALA A 389 10.03 7.78 8.84
C ALA A 389 8.67 7.12 8.68
N ARG A 390 8.44 6.02 9.41
CA ARG A 390 7.17 5.31 9.47
C ARG A 390 6.04 6.20 9.97
N ASP A 391 6.23 6.87 11.11
CA ASP A 391 5.21 7.73 11.70
C ASP A 391 4.90 8.94 10.80
N MET A 392 5.89 9.48 10.10
CA MET A 392 5.74 10.53 9.09
C MET A 392 4.92 10.01 7.90
N MET A 393 5.34 8.93 7.25
CA MET A 393 4.66 8.40 6.06
C MET A 393 3.20 8.03 6.34
N ARG A 394 2.89 7.52 7.53
CA ARG A 394 1.51 7.20 7.94
C ARG A 394 0.64 8.42 8.24
N ARG A 395 1.22 9.60 8.46
CA ARG A 395 0.49 10.86 8.64
C ARG A 395 0.19 11.55 7.31
N ILE A 396 0.87 11.16 6.23
CA ILE A 396 0.65 11.74 4.92
C ILE A 396 -0.74 11.35 4.43
N PRO A 397 -1.64 12.31 4.16
CA PRO A 397 -2.96 11.98 3.66
C PRO A 397 -2.85 11.41 2.25
N ASN A 398 -3.59 10.32 2.00
CA ASN A 398 -3.77 9.72 0.67
C ASN A 398 -2.46 9.49 -0.12
N ASN A 399 -1.40 9.07 0.57
CA ASN A 399 -0.06 8.83 -0.01
C ASN A 399 0.50 10.04 -0.80
N GLY A 400 0.09 11.25 -0.43
CA GLY A 400 0.68 12.50 -0.90
C GLY A 400 0.10 13.06 -2.20
N VAL A 401 -0.78 12.32 -2.89
CA VAL A 401 -1.35 12.75 -4.19
C VAL A 401 -2.15 14.05 -4.08
N GLY A 402 -2.76 14.31 -2.91
CA GLY A 402 -3.52 15.54 -2.66
C GLY A 402 -2.68 16.81 -2.77
N PHE A 403 -1.36 16.76 -2.51
CA PHE A 403 -0.48 17.93 -2.62
C PHE A 403 -0.45 18.49 -4.04
N SER A 404 -0.12 17.65 -5.04
CA SER A 404 0.00 18.11 -6.42
C SER A 404 -1.36 18.53 -6.98
N ILE A 405 -2.45 17.84 -6.61
CA ILE A 405 -3.81 18.24 -7.00
C ILE A 405 -4.13 19.63 -6.45
N LEU A 406 -3.87 19.86 -5.16
CA LEU A 406 -4.12 21.16 -4.52
C LEU A 406 -3.28 22.27 -5.15
N LYS A 407 -2.04 21.98 -5.52
CA LYS A 407 -1.13 22.95 -6.12
C LYS A 407 -1.54 23.31 -7.56
N TYR A 408 -1.86 22.32 -8.38
CA TYR A 408 -2.00 22.51 -9.84
C TYR A 408 -3.44 22.61 -10.34
N MET A 409 -4.41 22.02 -9.65
CA MET A 409 -5.79 21.91 -10.14
C MET A 409 -6.82 22.67 -9.28
N SER A 410 -6.44 23.15 -8.08
CA SER A 410 -7.34 23.96 -7.25
C SER A 410 -7.46 25.41 -7.74
N ARG A 411 -8.40 26.14 -7.13
CA ARG A 411 -8.57 27.57 -7.35
C ARG A 411 -7.29 28.36 -7.06
N HIS A 412 -7.14 29.50 -7.75
CA HIS A 412 -5.96 30.38 -7.70
C HIS A 412 -5.50 30.73 -6.27
N ASP A 413 -6.44 30.97 -5.35
CA ASP A 413 -6.14 31.28 -3.96
C ASP A 413 -5.49 30.12 -3.21
N ALA A 414 -5.92 28.87 -3.47
CA ALA A 414 -5.30 27.68 -2.89
C ALA A 414 -3.91 27.41 -3.48
N ARG A 415 -3.71 27.73 -4.76
CA ARG A 415 -2.44 27.56 -5.47
C ARG A 415 -1.34 28.50 -4.97
N GLU A 416 -1.60 29.81 -4.90
CA GLU A 416 -0.63 30.79 -4.37
C GLU A 416 -0.12 30.39 -2.97
N ARG A 417 -1.03 29.89 -2.14
CA ARG A 417 -0.73 29.43 -0.78
C ARG A 417 0.25 28.25 -0.69
N LEU A 418 0.47 27.50 -1.77
CA LEU A 418 1.39 26.37 -1.84
C LEU A 418 2.63 26.65 -2.72
N ASP A 419 2.69 27.80 -3.37
CA ASP A 419 3.80 28.25 -4.23
C ASP A 419 4.86 29.07 -3.45
N ASP A 420 4.52 29.59 -2.26
CA ASP A 420 5.39 30.49 -1.46
C ASP A 420 6.56 29.80 -0.71
N GLY A 421 6.67 28.46 -0.80
CA GLY A 421 7.72 27.69 -0.13
C GLY A 421 9.02 27.61 -0.93
N CYS A 422 10.16 27.43 -0.23
CA CYS A 422 11.41 27.07 -0.92
C CYS A 422 11.22 25.70 -1.63
N PRO A 423 11.72 25.49 -2.86
CA PRO A 423 11.59 24.19 -3.52
C PRO A 423 12.42 23.11 -2.80
N ALA A 424 12.11 21.84 -3.02
CA ALA A 424 12.98 20.76 -2.61
C ALA A 424 14.20 20.68 -3.54
N GLU A 425 15.38 20.39 -2.99
CA GLU A 425 16.61 20.29 -3.79
C GLU A 425 17.00 18.84 -4.11
N LEU A 426 16.34 17.87 -3.46
CA LEU A 426 16.49 16.44 -3.69
C LEU A 426 15.14 15.81 -3.97
N VAL A 427 15.10 14.92 -4.96
CA VAL A 427 13.96 14.03 -5.22
C VAL A 427 14.34 12.58 -4.92
N PHE A 428 13.43 11.84 -4.31
CA PHE A 428 13.56 10.41 -4.03
C PHE A 428 12.44 9.63 -4.73
N ASN A 429 12.80 8.57 -5.46
CA ASN A 429 11.86 7.66 -6.10
C ASN A 429 12.28 6.20 -5.86
N TYR A 430 11.30 5.34 -5.62
CA TYR A 430 11.47 3.88 -5.60
C TYR A 430 10.60 3.23 -6.68
N LEU A 431 11.24 2.67 -7.71
CA LEU A 431 10.61 2.12 -8.91
C LEU A 431 10.10 0.67 -8.76
N GLY A 432 10.26 0.10 -7.57
CA GLY A 432 9.87 -1.28 -7.27
C GLY A 432 10.85 -2.33 -7.80
N LYS A 433 10.36 -3.57 -7.86
CA LYS A 433 11.04 -4.69 -8.52
C LYS A 433 10.81 -4.58 -10.04
N LEU A 434 11.90 -4.53 -10.80
CA LEU A 434 11.88 -4.49 -12.27
C LEU A 434 12.15 -5.87 -12.89
N ASP A 435 12.51 -6.86 -12.07
CA ASP A 435 12.62 -8.25 -12.49
C ASP A 435 11.26 -8.71 -13.04
N GLY A 436 11.18 -8.95 -14.36
CA GLY A 436 9.98 -9.46 -15.02
C GLY A 436 9.14 -8.45 -15.84
N ILE A 437 9.65 -7.27 -16.23
CA ILE A 437 8.97 -6.42 -17.26
C ILE A 437 8.74 -7.22 -18.54
N VAL A 438 9.71 -8.06 -18.91
CA VAL A 438 9.58 -9.09 -19.94
C VAL A 438 10.12 -10.38 -19.36
N ASN A 439 9.25 -11.38 -19.21
CA ASN A 439 9.64 -12.74 -18.85
C ASN A 439 9.26 -13.69 -19.99
N ASP A 440 9.60 -13.29 -21.22
CA ASP A 440 9.35 -14.06 -22.43
C ASP A 440 10.68 -14.26 -23.18
N ASP A 441 10.88 -15.47 -23.66
CA ASP A 441 12.08 -15.88 -24.36
C ASP A 441 12.34 -15.11 -25.66
N TRP A 442 11.37 -14.41 -26.27
CA TRP A 442 11.59 -13.71 -27.54
C TRP A 442 12.51 -12.48 -27.46
N VAL A 443 12.64 -11.87 -26.28
CA VAL A 443 13.24 -10.56 -26.10
C VAL A 443 14.33 -10.65 -25.03
N THR A 444 15.47 -10.04 -25.32
CA THR A 444 16.59 -9.95 -24.41
C THR A 444 16.92 -8.50 -24.10
N LYS A 445 17.46 -8.26 -22.91
CA LYS A 445 18.02 -6.95 -22.58
C LYS A 445 19.36 -6.79 -23.31
N VAL A 446 19.57 -5.61 -23.88
CA VAL A 446 20.82 -5.22 -24.55
C VAL A 446 21.37 -3.94 -23.91
N ASP A 447 22.69 -3.78 -23.96
CA ASP A 447 23.40 -2.67 -23.32
C ASP A 447 23.81 -1.58 -24.34
N ASP A 448 23.18 -1.54 -25.51
CA ASP A 448 23.47 -0.53 -26.53
C ASP A 448 23.15 0.89 -25.98
N SER A 449 23.92 1.89 -26.40
CA SER A 449 23.60 3.30 -26.13
C SER A 449 22.34 3.70 -26.88
N ILE A 450 21.32 4.16 -26.16
CA ILE A 450 20.06 4.66 -26.74
C ILE A 450 20.12 6.16 -27.10
N GLY A 451 21.25 6.82 -26.88
CA GLY A 451 21.41 8.24 -27.22
C GLY A 451 20.64 9.19 -26.30
N THR A 452 20.35 10.39 -26.81
CA THR A 452 19.76 11.50 -26.04
C THR A 452 18.23 11.43 -26.01
N LEU A 453 17.66 11.22 -24.82
CA LEU A 453 16.20 11.14 -24.62
C LEU A 453 15.54 12.45 -24.20
N VAL A 454 16.31 13.35 -23.59
CA VAL A 454 15.82 14.59 -23.00
C VAL A 454 16.61 15.77 -23.54
N ASP A 455 15.98 16.94 -23.64
CA ASP A 455 16.62 18.18 -24.09
C ASP A 455 17.91 18.45 -23.28
N PRO A 456 19.11 18.41 -23.91
CA PRO A 456 20.38 18.58 -23.19
C PRO A 456 20.54 19.93 -22.48
N VAL A 457 19.85 20.97 -22.97
CA VAL A 457 19.91 22.32 -22.38
C VAL A 457 18.79 22.58 -21.39
N ALA A 458 17.83 21.66 -21.24
CA ALA A 458 16.79 21.78 -20.23
C ALA A 458 17.40 21.82 -18.82
N PRO A 459 16.90 22.70 -17.93
CA PRO A 459 17.41 22.82 -16.58
C PRO A 459 17.06 21.56 -15.77
N ARG A 460 17.97 21.17 -14.87
CA ARG A 460 17.68 20.10 -13.92
C ARG A 460 16.74 20.64 -12.83
N SER A 461 15.63 19.94 -12.58
CA SER A 461 14.67 20.34 -11.54
C SER A 461 15.20 20.16 -10.11
N TYR A 462 16.17 19.26 -9.90
CA TYR A 462 16.74 18.97 -8.59
C TYR A 462 18.27 18.94 -8.64
N LYS A 463 18.93 19.29 -7.52
CA LYS A 463 20.38 19.12 -7.38
C LYS A 463 20.74 17.63 -7.37
N LEU A 464 20.01 16.83 -6.59
CA LEU A 464 20.18 15.37 -6.49
C LEU A 464 18.87 14.63 -6.82
N SER A 465 18.97 13.56 -7.61
CA SER A 465 17.86 12.65 -7.92
C SER A 465 18.24 11.24 -7.51
N VAL A 466 17.60 10.72 -6.46
CA VAL A 466 17.90 9.39 -5.90
C VAL A 466 16.81 8.40 -6.32
N ASN A 467 17.18 7.43 -7.14
CA ASN A 467 16.28 6.41 -7.66
C ASN A 467 16.69 5.02 -7.17
N GLY A 468 15.80 4.34 -6.46
CA GLY A 468 15.96 2.96 -6.01
C GLY A 468 15.15 1.99 -6.87
N GLN A 469 15.73 0.84 -7.20
CA GLN A 469 15.04 -0.25 -7.90
C GLN A 469 15.66 -1.60 -7.53
N VAL A 470 14.89 -2.68 -7.64
CA VAL A 470 15.43 -4.04 -7.50
C VAL A 470 15.54 -4.68 -8.88
N ALA A 471 16.75 -5.15 -9.21
CA ALA A 471 17.02 -5.88 -10.44
C ALA A 471 18.09 -6.96 -10.19
N GLY A 472 17.89 -8.16 -10.74
CA GLY A 472 18.75 -9.32 -10.51
C GLY A 472 18.82 -9.72 -9.04
N GLY A 473 17.75 -9.50 -8.27
CA GLY A 473 17.73 -9.74 -6.82
C GLY A 473 18.61 -8.80 -5.99
N GLN A 474 19.11 -7.70 -6.57
CA GLN A 474 19.90 -6.68 -5.88
C GLN A 474 19.17 -5.33 -5.87
N LEU A 475 19.17 -4.64 -4.73
CA LEU A 475 18.74 -3.24 -4.65
C LEU A 475 19.83 -2.34 -5.26
N ILE A 476 19.49 -1.69 -6.36
CA ILE A 476 20.33 -0.74 -7.07
C ILE A 476 19.83 0.66 -6.72
N VAL A 477 20.72 1.50 -6.21
CA VAL A 477 20.43 2.91 -5.93
C VAL A 477 21.30 3.77 -6.82
N ALA A 478 20.67 4.63 -7.60
CA ALA A 478 21.31 5.56 -8.51
C ALA A 478 21.08 7.00 -8.04
N CYS A 479 22.14 7.79 -7.94
CA CYS A 479 22.06 9.21 -7.67
C CYS A 479 22.49 9.99 -8.92
N GLY A 480 21.53 10.67 -9.56
CA GLY A 480 21.75 11.63 -10.63
C GLY A 480 22.08 13.02 -10.06
N TYR A 481 23.16 13.63 -10.51
CA TYR A 481 23.66 14.91 -10.02
C TYR A 481 24.32 15.72 -11.13
N SER A 482 24.51 17.02 -10.91
CA SER A 482 25.26 17.88 -11.84
C SER A 482 26.76 17.76 -11.62
N GLY A 483 27.52 17.42 -12.67
CA GLY A 483 28.97 17.47 -12.65
C GLY A 483 29.55 18.88 -12.45
N LYS A 484 28.73 19.93 -12.57
CA LYS A 484 29.11 21.31 -12.25
C LYS A 484 28.98 21.66 -10.77
N GLN A 485 28.10 20.97 -10.03
CA GLN A 485 27.83 21.25 -8.61
C GLN A 485 28.50 20.26 -7.65
N TYR A 486 28.76 19.03 -8.12
CA TYR A 486 29.30 17.95 -7.29
C TYR A 486 30.46 17.21 -7.93
N ARG A 487 31.43 16.82 -7.09
CA ARG A 487 32.48 15.86 -7.44
C ARG A 487 31.93 14.44 -7.35
N PRO A 488 32.30 13.53 -8.26
CA PRO A 488 31.89 12.12 -8.18
C PRO A 488 32.18 11.50 -6.81
N SER A 489 33.38 11.75 -6.25
CA SER A 489 33.77 11.22 -4.94
C SER A 489 32.92 11.75 -3.77
N SER A 490 32.26 12.90 -3.91
CA SER A 490 31.35 13.42 -2.88
C SER A 490 30.04 12.64 -2.88
N ILE A 491 29.51 12.35 -4.07
CA ILE A 491 28.29 11.55 -4.26
C ILE A 491 28.53 10.07 -3.95
N GLU A 492 29.71 9.52 -4.28
CA GLU A 492 30.11 8.16 -3.89
C GLU A 492 30.15 7.99 -2.37
N ARG A 493 30.65 9.00 -1.62
CA ARG A 493 30.60 8.97 -0.14
C ARG A 493 29.17 9.01 0.39
N PHE A 494 28.30 9.83 -0.20
CA PHE A 494 26.88 9.88 0.15
C PHE A 494 26.20 8.53 -0.09
N LEU A 495 26.41 7.90 -1.26
CA LEU A 495 25.85 6.59 -1.55
C LEU A 495 26.44 5.49 -0.66
N ALA A 496 27.73 5.53 -0.34
CA ALA A 496 28.34 4.59 0.61
C ALA A 496 27.74 4.72 2.01
N ALA A 497 27.43 5.94 2.47
CA ALA A 497 26.70 6.16 3.72
C ALA A 497 25.27 5.61 3.66
N PHE A 498 24.59 5.74 2.51
CA PHE A 498 23.28 5.13 2.28
C PHE A 498 23.33 3.60 2.34
N GLU A 499 24.29 2.97 1.65
CA GLU A 499 24.49 1.52 1.69
C GLU A 499 24.74 1.03 3.12
N LYS A 500 25.63 1.71 3.85
CA LYS A 500 25.94 1.42 5.24
C LYS A 500 24.69 1.51 6.12
N ALA A 501 23.87 2.55 5.96
CA ALA A 501 22.63 2.70 6.72
C ALA A 501 21.60 1.60 6.40
N VAL A 502 21.51 1.17 5.14
CA VAL A 502 20.66 0.01 4.77
C VAL A 502 21.16 -1.26 5.43
N VAL A 503 22.47 -1.53 5.38
CA VAL A 503 23.07 -2.71 6.03
C VAL A 503 22.82 -2.69 7.53
N GLU A 504 23.05 -1.55 8.20
CA GLU A 504 22.83 -1.40 9.64
C GLU A 504 21.37 -1.64 10.04
N LEU A 505 20.41 -1.14 9.26
CA LEU A 505 18.98 -1.40 9.48
C LEU A 505 18.62 -2.88 9.29
N VAL A 506 19.23 -3.55 8.31
CA VAL A 506 19.06 -5.00 8.11
C VAL A 506 19.70 -5.80 9.25
N GLU A 507 20.89 -5.44 9.71
CA GLU A 507 21.56 -6.10 10.84
C GLU A 507 20.85 -5.86 12.19
N CYS A 508 20.26 -4.69 12.40
CA CYS A 508 19.46 -4.43 13.59
C CYS A 508 18.21 -5.32 13.67
N ALA A 509 17.67 -5.76 12.53
CA ALA A 509 16.62 -6.78 12.51
C ALA A 509 17.15 -8.14 13.00
N ASP A 510 18.38 -8.50 12.64
CA ASP A 510 19.02 -9.75 13.05
C ASP A 510 19.39 -9.78 14.53
N VAL A 511 19.89 -8.68 15.08
CA VAL A 511 20.21 -8.62 16.52
C VAL A 511 18.93 -8.72 17.38
N ALA A 512 17.79 -8.27 16.85
CA ALA A 512 16.49 -8.49 17.48
C ALA A 512 16.03 -9.97 17.39
N THR A 513 16.58 -10.78 16.48
CA THR A 513 16.27 -12.20 16.31
C THR A 513 17.34 -13.17 16.88
N GLU A 514 18.60 -12.75 17.09
CA GLU A 514 19.73 -13.60 17.53
C GLU A 514 20.08 -13.57 19.04
N MET A 515 19.39 -12.81 19.88
CA MET A 515 19.59 -12.91 21.34
C MET A 515 19.14 -14.30 21.87
N PRO A 516 19.94 -14.99 22.70
CA PRO A 516 19.59 -16.32 23.21
C PRO A 516 18.29 -16.26 24.04
N ASN A 517 17.38 -17.19 23.69
CA ASN A 517 16.08 -17.48 24.29
C ASN A 517 16.10 -17.62 25.82
N ASP A 518 16.15 -16.50 26.57
CA ASP A 518 15.91 -16.51 28.03
C ASP A 518 15.39 -15.18 28.61
N ARG A 519 14.77 -14.32 27.79
CA ARG A 519 13.85 -13.26 28.25
C ARG A 519 12.61 -13.23 27.36
N PRO A 520 11.40 -13.08 27.94
CA PRO A 520 10.17 -13.45 27.27
C PRO A 520 9.87 -12.54 26.09
N SER A 521 9.46 -13.18 25.00
CA SER A 521 8.48 -12.79 23.97
C SER A 521 8.35 -11.29 23.66
N LYS A 522 8.52 -10.99 22.37
CA LYS A 522 7.93 -9.87 21.63
C LYS A 522 6.78 -9.21 22.41
N TYR A 523 6.85 -7.90 22.58
CA TYR A 523 5.71 -7.15 23.10
C TYR A 523 4.55 -7.24 22.09
N VAL A 524 3.65 -8.21 22.30
CA VAL A 524 2.46 -8.41 21.47
C VAL A 524 1.33 -7.61 22.09
N ASN A 525 1.04 -6.45 21.50
CA ASN A 525 -0.12 -5.64 21.88
C ASN A 525 -1.40 -6.30 21.34
N PRO A 526 -2.32 -6.77 22.19
CA PRO A 526 -3.55 -7.44 21.77
C PRO A 526 -4.66 -6.46 21.33
N LEU A 527 -4.46 -5.14 21.51
CA LEU A 527 -5.50 -4.13 21.26
C LEU A 527 -5.51 -3.70 19.78
N LEU A 528 -6.63 -3.96 19.11
CA LEU A 528 -6.89 -3.58 17.73
C LEU A 528 -8.00 -2.53 17.66
N SER A 529 -7.79 -1.41 16.96
CA SER A 529 -8.86 -0.42 16.71
C SER A 529 -9.83 -0.99 15.68
N LEU A 530 -11.11 -1.11 16.04
CA LEU A 530 -12.16 -1.64 15.14
C LEU A 530 -12.93 -0.53 14.43
N ASN A 531 -12.82 0.72 14.88
CA ASN A 531 -13.31 1.94 14.20
C ASN A 531 -12.33 3.13 14.40
N GLU A 532 -12.76 4.35 14.07
CA GLU A 532 -11.95 5.58 14.10
C GLU A 532 -11.21 5.79 15.44
N ARG A 533 -9.90 6.12 15.36
CA ARG A 533 -9.11 6.47 16.53
C ARG A 533 -9.40 7.91 16.93
N SER A 534 -10.09 8.09 18.05
CA SER A 534 -10.29 9.38 18.69
C SER A 534 -9.92 9.28 20.16
N GLU A 535 -9.03 10.17 20.62
CA GLU A 535 -8.64 10.23 22.03
C GLU A 535 -9.79 10.71 22.93
N ASP A 536 -10.70 11.52 22.37
CA ASP A 536 -11.78 12.21 23.07
C ASP A 536 -13.05 11.37 23.22
N LEU A 537 -13.18 10.25 22.49
CA LEU A 537 -14.34 9.37 22.60
C LEU A 537 -14.18 8.36 23.76
N PRO A 538 -15.29 7.99 24.43
CA PRO A 538 -15.27 6.88 25.38
C PRO A 538 -14.90 5.58 24.67
N LYS A 539 -14.16 4.72 25.38
CA LYS A 539 -13.61 3.50 24.81
C LYS A 539 -14.43 2.28 25.23
N LEU A 540 -14.71 1.40 24.27
CA LEU A 540 -15.33 0.10 24.48
C LEU A 540 -14.33 -1.00 24.09
N PHE A 541 -14.01 -1.91 25.01
CA PHE A 541 -13.10 -3.03 24.73
C PHE A 541 -13.87 -4.35 24.54
N CYS A 542 -13.67 -4.98 23.39
CA CYS A 542 -14.39 -6.17 22.92
C CYS A 542 -13.47 -7.40 22.95
N PHE A 543 -13.73 -8.36 23.84
CA PHE A 543 -12.85 -9.51 24.07
C PHE A 543 -13.12 -10.65 23.09
N HIS A 544 -12.06 -11.24 22.54
CA HIS A 544 -12.18 -12.31 21.55
C HIS A 544 -12.97 -13.54 22.09
N PRO A 545 -13.73 -14.24 21.24
CA PRO A 545 -14.33 -15.53 21.55
C PRO A 545 -13.27 -16.64 21.46
N VAL A 546 -13.70 -17.89 21.51
CA VAL A 546 -12.78 -19.04 21.57
C VAL A 546 -11.97 -19.26 20.29
N SER A 547 -12.35 -18.65 19.17
CA SER A 547 -11.56 -18.62 17.93
C SER A 547 -10.34 -17.69 18.01
N GLY A 548 -10.24 -16.87 19.06
CA GLY A 548 -9.15 -15.90 19.25
C GLY A 548 -9.34 -14.58 18.49
N SER A 549 -10.27 -14.51 17.54
CA SER A 549 -10.42 -13.39 16.60
C SER A 549 -11.54 -12.42 16.97
N VAL A 550 -11.29 -11.11 16.83
CA VAL A 550 -12.26 -10.04 17.14
C VAL A 550 -13.12 -9.62 15.93
N VAL A 551 -13.02 -10.32 14.80
CA VAL A 551 -13.73 -9.99 13.54
C VAL A 551 -15.25 -9.91 13.73
N GLY A 552 -15.83 -10.73 14.61
CA GLY A 552 -17.28 -10.71 14.90
C GLY A 552 -17.81 -9.37 15.41
N TYR A 553 -16.96 -8.48 15.93
CA TYR A 553 -17.36 -7.18 16.48
C TYR A 553 -17.43 -6.04 15.46
N TYR A 554 -17.00 -6.22 14.21
CA TYR A 554 -17.03 -5.14 13.21
C TYR A 554 -18.43 -4.52 13.01
N PRO A 555 -19.54 -5.28 12.92
CA PRO A 555 -20.87 -4.69 12.81
C PRO A 555 -21.25 -3.79 13.99
N ILE A 556 -20.79 -4.13 15.21
CA ILE A 556 -21.00 -3.31 16.41
C ILE A 556 -20.14 -2.05 16.35
N ALA A 557 -18.86 -2.18 15.97
CA ALA A 557 -17.94 -1.06 15.85
C ALA A 557 -18.42 -0.02 14.82
N GLU A 558 -18.94 -0.48 13.68
CA GLU A 558 -19.50 0.35 12.63
C GLU A 558 -20.70 1.16 13.13
N ARG A 559 -21.65 0.54 13.84
CA ARG A 559 -22.85 1.24 14.38
C ARG A 559 -22.54 2.22 15.51
N LEU A 560 -21.35 2.13 16.11
CA LEU A 560 -20.88 3.00 17.19
C LEU A 560 -19.89 4.09 16.72
N THR A 561 -19.54 4.12 15.43
CA THR A 561 -18.70 5.15 14.80
C THR A 561 -19.16 6.55 15.20
N SER A 562 -18.20 7.48 15.39
CA SER A 562 -18.40 8.86 15.88
C SER A 562 -18.89 9.01 17.32
N ARG A 563 -19.21 7.93 18.03
CA ARG A 563 -19.73 7.98 19.42
C ARG A 563 -18.88 7.22 20.43
N TRP A 564 -18.26 6.12 20.00
CA TRP A 564 -17.36 5.31 20.82
C TRP A 564 -16.14 4.91 20.00
N ALA A 565 -14.96 4.94 20.63
CA ALA A 565 -13.77 4.30 20.10
C ALA A 565 -13.79 2.82 20.52
N VAL A 566 -13.94 1.92 19.55
CA VAL A 566 -14.10 0.48 19.81
C VAL A 566 -12.78 -0.23 19.57
N TYR A 567 -12.29 -0.92 20.60
CA TYR A 567 -11.06 -1.70 20.57
C TYR A 567 -11.37 -3.18 20.72
N GLY A 568 -10.90 -4.02 19.80
CA GLY A 568 -10.89 -5.48 19.96
C GLY A 568 -9.67 -5.91 20.77
N VAL A 569 -9.86 -6.84 21.70
CA VAL A 569 -8.78 -7.51 22.42
C VAL A 569 -8.59 -8.89 21.79
N GLN A 570 -7.60 -9.00 20.89
CA GLN A 570 -7.31 -10.20 20.11
C GLN A 570 -6.41 -11.17 20.88
N SER A 571 -6.59 -12.48 20.64
CA SER A 571 -5.70 -13.49 21.21
C SER A 571 -4.27 -13.25 20.72
N ARG A 572 -3.32 -13.13 21.66
CA ARG A 572 -1.91 -12.91 21.33
C ARG A 572 -1.32 -14.08 20.55
N GLN A 573 -1.87 -15.29 20.71
CA GLN A 573 -1.44 -16.46 19.94
C GLN A 573 -1.77 -16.37 18.44
N LEU A 574 -2.74 -15.53 18.04
CA LEU A 574 -2.98 -15.19 16.62
C LEU A 574 -2.01 -14.12 16.09
N LEU A 575 -1.38 -13.36 16.97
CA LEU A 575 -0.43 -12.29 16.64
C LEU A 575 1.03 -12.79 16.71
N ASP A 576 1.29 -13.74 17.60
CA ASP A 576 2.54 -14.48 17.76
C ASP A 576 2.20 -15.96 18.04
N PRO A 577 2.35 -16.86 17.05
CA PRO A 577 2.05 -18.29 17.20
C PRO A 577 2.79 -18.98 18.35
N GLN A 578 3.91 -18.42 18.79
CA GLN A 578 4.71 -18.93 19.91
C GLN A 578 4.19 -18.43 21.27
N TRP A 579 3.28 -17.45 21.30
CA TRP A 579 2.67 -16.97 22.53
C TRP A 579 1.82 -18.07 23.17
N GLN A 580 2.02 -18.28 24.47
CA GLN A 580 1.30 -19.30 25.22
C GLN A 580 0.68 -18.68 26.47
N ASP A 581 -0.63 -18.49 26.44
CA ASP A 581 -1.37 -18.13 27.63
C ASP A 581 -1.48 -19.34 28.57
N ILE A 582 -1.10 -19.13 29.84
CA ILE A 582 -1.02 -20.19 30.85
C ILE A 582 -2.40 -20.45 31.47
N SER A 583 -3.22 -19.41 31.64
CA SER A 583 -4.59 -19.50 32.17
C SER A 583 -5.41 -18.30 31.74
N LEU A 584 -6.75 -18.41 31.78
CA LEU A 584 -7.63 -17.24 31.52
C LEU A 584 -7.37 -16.09 32.51
N ARG A 585 -6.99 -16.40 33.76
CA ARG A 585 -6.66 -15.39 34.79
C ARG A 585 -5.39 -14.62 34.42
N GLN A 586 -4.34 -15.33 34.00
CA GLN A 586 -3.11 -14.68 33.54
C GLN A 586 -3.39 -13.81 32.31
N MET A 587 -4.13 -14.34 31.34
CA MET A 587 -4.51 -13.61 30.14
C MET A 587 -5.32 -12.34 30.47
N ALA A 588 -6.23 -12.41 31.45
CA ALA A 588 -6.98 -11.25 31.93
C ALA A 588 -6.08 -10.20 32.62
N HIS A 589 -5.09 -10.62 33.42
CA HIS A 589 -4.10 -9.69 33.98
C HIS A 589 -3.31 -8.98 32.87
N ASP A 590 -2.82 -9.73 31.88
CA ASP A 590 -2.06 -9.18 30.78
C ASP A 590 -2.90 -8.28 29.88
N TYR A 591 -4.21 -8.53 29.75
CA TYR A 591 -5.13 -7.64 29.03
C TYR A 591 -5.45 -6.38 29.82
N ALA A 592 -5.66 -6.49 31.13
CA ALA A 592 -5.86 -5.33 32.00
C ALA A 592 -4.66 -4.36 31.94
N ASP A 593 -3.44 -4.89 31.94
CA ASP A 593 -2.22 -4.07 31.86
C ASP A 593 -2.11 -3.31 30.53
N GLU A 594 -2.49 -3.93 29.40
CA GLU A 594 -2.52 -3.26 28.10
C GLU A 594 -3.65 -2.23 28.00
N ILE A 595 -4.81 -2.53 28.57
CA ILE A 595 -5.95 -1.60 28.64
C ILE A 595 -5.57 -0.37 29.47
N ILE A 596 -4.87 -0.53 30.60
CA ILE A 596 -4.39 0.59 31.43
C ILE A 596 -3.37 1.44 30.68
N LYS A 597 -2.48 0.85 29.87
CA LYS A 597 -1.54 1.62 29.05
C LYS A 597 -2.26 2.54 28.05
N LEU A 598 -3.36 2.08 27.47
CA LEU A 598 -4.16 2.86 26.52
C LEU A 598 -5.12 3.85 27.20
N GLN A 599 -5.71 3.44 28.33
CA GLN A 599 -6.63 4.24 29.13
C GLN A 599 -6.21 4.12 30.61
N PRO A 600 -5.39 5.05 31.12
CA PRO A 600 -4.82 4.95 32.46
C PRO A 600 -5.82 5.00 33.61
N ASN A 601 -7.01 5.57 33.39
CA ASN A 601 -8.05 5.71 34.40
C ASN A 601 -9.42 5.29 33.86
N GLY A 602 -10.23 4.68 34.71
CA GLY A 602 -11.64 4.42 34.43
C GLY A 602 -12.49 5.69 34.22
N PRO A 603 -13.76 5.55 33.79
CA PRO A 603 -14.48 4.29 33.74
C PRO A 603 -14.20 3.44 32.48
N TYR A 604 -14.07 2.13 32.67
CA TYR A 604 -13.92 1.15 31.59
C TYR A 604 -15.26 0.54 31.17
N HIS A 605 -15.39 0.21 29.89
CA HIS A 605 -16.57 -0.42 29.31
C HIS A 605 -16.16 -1.64 28.51
N PHE A 606 -16.79 -2.78 28.78
CA PHE A 606 -16.41 -4.07 28.22
C PHE A 606 -17.56 -4.76 27.52
N LEU A 607 -17.22 -5.49 26.47
CA LEU A 607 -18.12 -6.37 25.74
C LEU A 607 -17.41 -7.70 25.46
N GLY A 608 -18.09 -8.82 25.66
CA GLY A 608 -17.51 -10.14 25.46
C GLY A 608 -18.50 -11.12 24.83
N TRP A 609 -18.06 -11.82 23.79
CA TRP A 609 -18.83 -12.83 23.06
C TRP A 609 -18.24 -14.22 23.27
N SER A 610 -19.07 -15.23 23.56
CA SER A 610 -18.62 -16.58 23.91
C SER A 610 -17.58 -16.53 25.05
N LEU A 611 -16.38 -17.11 24.88
CA LEU A 611 -15.28 -17.02 25.84
C LEU A 611 -14.94 -15.57 26.24
N GLY A 612 -15.13 -14.61 25.34
CA GLY A 612 -14.85 -13.20 25.58
C GLY A 612 -15.64 -12.63 26.75
N GLY A 613 -16.84 -13.16 27.03
CA GLY A 613 -17.62 -12.75 28.20
C GLY A 613 -16.97 -13.15 29.52
N THR A 614 -16.40 -14.36 29.59
CA THR A 614 -15.61 -14.79 30.75
C THR A 614 -14.39 -13.89 30.95
N LEU A 615 -13.70 -13.56 29.85
CA LEU A 615 -12.54 -12.66 29.90
C LEU A 615 -12.91 -11.25 30.35
N ALA A 616 -14.04 -10.72 29.89
CA ALA A 616 -14.53 -9.42 30.34
C ALA A 616 -14.75 -9.38 31.85
N LEU A 617 -15.34 -10.44 32.44
CA LEU A 617 -15.52 -10.54 33.90
C LEU A 617 -14.20 -10.66 34.66
N GLU A 618 -13.26 -11.47 34.17
CA GLU A 618 -11.93 -11.63 34.80
C GLU A 618 -11.12 -10.32 34.75
N VAL A 619 -11.09 -9.64 33.60
CA VAL A 619 -10.41 -8.35 33.46
C VAL A 619 -11.05 -7.31 34.37
N SER A 620 -12.38 -7.29 34.47
CA SER A 620 -13.10 -6.38 35.36
C SER A 620 -12.70 -6.58 36.81
N LYS A 621 -12.63 -7.84 37.26
CA LYS A 621 -12.18 -8.17 38.62
C LYS A 621 -10.73 -7.72 38.87
N VAL A 622 -9.84 -7.87 37.89
CA VAL A 622 -8.45 -7.38 38.00
C VAL A 622 -8.42 -5.86 38.17
N LEU A 623 -9.21 -5.13 37.38
CA LEU A 623 -9.27 -3.67 37.42
C LEU A 623 -9.94 -3.15 38.71
N GLU A 624 -11.09 -3.70 39.11
CA GLU A 624 -11.75 -3.37 40.37
C GLU A 624 -10.83 -3.65 41.58
N GLY A 625 -10.07 -4.76 41.54
CA GLY A 625 -9.06 -5.07 42.55
C GLY A 625 -7.89 -4.08 42.61
N LYS A 626 -7.61 -3.37 41.50
CA LYS A 626 -6.65 -2.26 41.43
C LYS A 626 -7.27 -0.91 41.84
N GLY A 627 -8.55 -0.86 42.19
CA GLY A 627 -9.29 0.35 42.56
C GLY A 627 -9.85 1.14 41.38
N GLU A 628 -9.78 0.58 40.16
CA GLU A 628 -10.33 1.20 38.96
C GLU A 628 -11.84 0.99 38.85
N LYS A 629 -12.54 1.99 38.29
CA LYS A 629 -13.99 1.88 38.04
C LYS A 629 -14.25 1.19 36.70
N VAL A 630 -14.97 0.08 36.71
CA VAL A 630 -15.58 -0.51 35.51
C VAL A 630 -17.08 -0.15 35.54
N GLU A 631 -17.58 0.45 34.47
CA GLU A 631 -18.93 1.05 34.43
C GLU A 631 -19.95 0.17 33.70
N PHE A 632 -19.48 -0.67 32.77
CA PHE A 632 -20.35 -1.54 31.99
C PHE A 632 -19.65 -2.82 31.53
N ILE A 633 -20.36 -3.95 31.63
CA ILE A 633 -19.95 -5.24 31.10
C ILE A 633 -21.12 -5.85 30.32
N GLY A 634 -20.95 -5.98 29.01
CA GLY A 634 -21.87 -6.66 28.11
C GLY A 634 -21.45 -8.10 27.84
N LEU A 635 -22.34 -9.05 28.06
CA LEU A 635 -22.12 -10.49 27.82
C LEU A 635 -23.00 -10.95 26.67
N VAL A 636 -22.40 -11.28 25.52
CA VAL A 636 -23.11 -11.80 24.35
C VAL A 636 -22.86 -13.29 24.26
N ASP A 637 -23.90 -14.10 24.38
CA ASP A 637 -23.88 -15.56 24.33
C ASP A 637 -22.63 -16.19 24.96
N SER A 638 -22.38 -15.79 26.21
CA SER A 638 -21.08 -15.98 26.85
C SER A 638 -20.91 -17.35 27.46
N TYR A 639 -19.70 -17.89 27.35
CA TYR A 639 -19.31 -19.10 28.06
C TYR A 639 -19.36 -18.84 29.56
N VAL A 640 -20.14 -19.65 30.29
CA VAL A 640 -20.23 -19.58 31.75
C VAL A 640 -19.64 -20.86 32.36
N PRO A 641 -18.54 -20.75 33.12
CA PRO A 641 -17.99 -21.86 33.90
C PRO A 641 -19.08 -22.58 34.72
N GLY A 642 -19.20 -23.89 34.53
CA GLY A 642 -20.14 -24.74 35.28
C GLY A 642 -21.55 -24.90 34.69
N ALA A 643 -21.89 -24.26 33.57
CA ALA A 643 -23.24 -24.31 32.98
C ALA A 643 -23.65 -25.65 32.30
N GLY A 644 -22.70 -26.57 32.00
CA GLY A 644 -22.89 -27.94 31.47
C GLY A 644 -22.70 -28.07 29.93
N LYS A 645 -22.49 -29.23 29.28
CA LYS A 645 -22.07 -30.62 29.62
C LYS A 645 -20.58 -30.81 29.22
N GLU A 646 -19.92 -31.89 29.68
CA GLU A 646 -18.66 -32.36 29.08
C GLU A 646 -18.77 -32.33 27.54
N ARG A 647 -18.03 -31.43 26.89
CA ARG A 647 -17.96 -31.39 25.42
C ARG A 647 -17.42 -32.75 25.00
N GLN A 648 -18.23 -33.56 24.32
CA GLN A 648 -17.72 -34.74 23.63
C GLN A 648 -16.61 -34.28 22.70
N ASN A 649 -15.47 -34.99 22.71
CA ASN A 649 -14.42 -34.79 21.73
C ASN A 649 -15.03 -34.98 20.34
N VAL A 650 -15.39 -33.87 19.68
CA VAL A 650 -15.62 -33.88 18.25
C VAL A 650 -14.24 -34.01 17.65
N GLU A 651 -13.84 -35.24 17.32
CA GLU A 651 -12.82 -35.45 16.30
C GLU A 651 -13.36 -34.81 15.02
N LEU A 652 -12.92 -33.58 14.76
CA LEU A 652 -13.07 -32.97 13.45
C LEU A 652 -12.42 -33.94 12.46
N GLY A 653 -13.25 -34.62 11.66
CA GLY A 653 -12.79 -35.56 10.64
C GLY A 653 -11.86 -34.82 9.68
N VAL A 654 -10.56 -35.04 9.86
CA VAL A 654 -9.51 -34.45 9.02
C VAL A 654 -9.47 -35.22 7.71
N ASN A 655 -9.81 -34.55 6.61
CA ASN A 655 -9.38 -34.99 5.29
C ASN A 655 -7.95 -34.49 5.12
N THR A 656 -6.97 -35.40 5.07
CA THR A 656 -5.55 -35.13 5.34
C THR A 656 -4.75 -34.52 4.19
N ASP A 657 -5.39 -33.99 3.14
CA ASP A 657 -4.68 -33.65 1.89
C ASP A 657 -4.55 -32.16 1.56
N ASP A 658 -4.88 -31.24 2.48
CA ASP A 658 -4.58 -29.81 2.29
C ASP A 658 -4.13 -29.15 3.60
N GLN A 659 -2.82 -28.87 3.72
CA GLN A 659 -2.18 -28.36 4.94
C GLN A 659 -1.67 -26.93 4.74
N SER A 660 -2.45 -25.93 5.16
CA SER A 660 -1.95 -24.57 5.38
C SER A 660 -1.65 -24.32 6.87
N SER A 661 -0.53 -23.65 7.16
CA SER A 661 0.03 -23.43 8.51
C SER A 661 -0.94 -22.74 9.47
N ASP A 662 -1.84 -21.89 8.97
CA ASP A 662 -2.59 -21.01 9.85
C ASP A 662 -4.07 -21.38 10.02
N TRP A 663 -4.59 -22.34 9.25
CA TRP A 663 -5.75 -23.14 9.70
C TRP A 663 -5.34 -24.02 10.88
N GLN A 664 -4.12 -24.58 10.84
CA GLN A 664 -3.55 -25.28 11.99
C GLN A 664 -3.35 -24.31 13.17
N LEU A 665 -2.94 -23.06 12.93
CA LEU A 665 -2.87 -22.04 13.98
C LEU A 665 -4.25 -21.73 14.58
N MET A 666 -5.28 -21.44 13.76
CA MET A 666 -6.63 -21.16 14.27
C MET A 666 -7.19 -22.35 15.05
N VAL A 667 -7.03 -23.57 14.55
CA VAL A 667 -7.43 -24.80 15.25
C VAL A 667 -6.60 -25.01 16.52
N THR A 668 -5.32 -24.64 16.53
CA THR A 668 -4.45 -24.73 17.71
C THR A 668 -4.84 -23.72 18.77
N VAL A 669 -5.10 -22.47 18.38
CA VAL A 669 -5.61 -21.40 19.25
C VAL A 669 -6.96 -21.81 19.81
N GLU A 670 -7.88 -22.27 18.97
CA GLU A 670 -9.20 -22.72 19.41
C GLU A 670 -9.11 -23.91 20.37
N LYS A 671 -8.29 -24.93 20.07
CA LYS A 671 -8.03 -26.06 20.97
C LYS A 671 -7.44 -25.60 22.31
N LYS A 672 -6.49 -24.67 22.28
CA LYS A 672 -5.84 -24.11 23.47
C LYS A 672 -6.83 -23.31 24.31
N LEU A 673 -7.61 -22.42 23.70
CA LEU A 673 -8.64 -21.63 24.39
C LEU A 673 -9.77 -22.52 24.93
N HIS A 674 -10.16 -23.60 24.22
CA HIS A 674 -11.07 -24.64 24.73
C HIS A 674 -10.48 -25.34 25.96
N GLN A 675 -9.17 -25.60 25.97
CA GLN A 675 -8.49 -26.16 27.13
C GLN A 675 -8.52 -25.19 28.32
N LEU A 676 -8.08 -23.94 28.12
CA LEU A 676 -8.04 -22.93 29.18
C LEU A 676 -9.44 -22.65 29.76
N ALA A 677 -10.48 -22.62 28.91
CA ALA A 677 -11.87 -22.46 29.32
C ALA A 677 -12.39 -23.62 30.18
N ARG A 678 -11.96 -24.87 29.90
CA ARG A 678 -12.32 -26.04 30.72
C ARG A 678 -11.61 -26.07 32.07
N GLU A 679 -10.36 -25.60 32.10
CA GLU A 679 -9.56 -25.50 33.32
C GLU A 679 -10.04 -24.36 34.24
N HIS A 680 -10.78 -23.39 33.69
CA HIS A 680 -11.37 -22.29 34.44
C HIS A 680 -12.77 -22.63 34.96
N GLN A 681 -12.88 -22.89 36.27
CA GLN A 681 -14.09 -23.42 36.91
C GLN A 681 -14.94 -22.39 37.66
N ASP A 682 -14.44 -21.17 37.85
CA ASP A 682 -15.08 -20.14 38.67
C ASP A 682 -15.62 -19.00 37.82
N VAL A 683 -16.78 -18.44 38.20
CA VAL A 683 -17.23 -17.14 37.69
C VAL A 683 -16.69 -16.05 38.60
N SER A 684 -16.08 -15.01 38.02
CA SER A 684 -15.60 -13.86 38.77
C SER A 684 -16.73 -12.96 39.26
N TYR A 685 -16.73 -12.69 40.56
CA TYR A 685 -17.56 -11.65 41.17
C TYR A 685 -17.03 -10.27 40.75
N VAL A 686 -17.94 -9.40 40.33
CA VAL A 686 -17.69 -8.00 39.96
C VAL A 686 -18.79 -7.13 40.57
N THR A 687 -18.46 -5.88 40.88
CA THR A 687 -19.45 -4.90 41.39
C THR A 687 -20.07 -4.07 40.25
N SER A 688 -19.46 -4.13 39.07
CA SER A 688 -19.91 -3.47 37.84
C SER A 688 -21.28 -3.90 37.35
N ARG A 689 -21.96 -3.01 36.61
CA ARG A 689 -23.22 -3.31 35.93
C ARG A 689 -23.01 -4.31 34.79
N VAL A 690 -23.73 -5.43 34.83
CA VAL A 690 -23.67 -6.51 33.84
C VAL A 690 -24.99 -6.64 33.08
N VAL A 691 -24.91 -6.68 31.75
CA VAL A 691 -26.05 -6.96 30.86
C VAL A 691 -25.73 -8.15 29.98
N ALA A 692 -26.63 -9.14 29.92
CA ALA A 692 -26.44 -10.37 29.15
C ALA A 692 -27.46 -10.52 28.01
N TRP A 693 -27.00 -10.98 26.84
CA TRP A 693 -27.81 -11.38 25.69
C TRP A 693 -27.52 -12.84 25.35
N TRP A 694 -28.55 -13.70 25.31
CA TRP A 694 -28.43 -15.14 25.10
C TRP A 694 -29.06 -15.55 23.77
N ALA A 695 -28.37 -16.41 23.01
CA ALA A 695 -28.91 -17.01 21.81
C ALA A 695 -29.84 -18.19 22.18
N LYS A 696 -31.06 -18.18 21.65
CA LYS A 696 -32.04 -19.26 21.87
C LYS A 696 -31.60 -20.60 21.27
N HIS A 697 -30.78 -20.57 20.23
CA HIS A 697 -30.27 -21.74 19.52
C HIS A 697 -28.76 -21.93 19.70
N SER A 698 -28.25 -21.66 20.91
CA SER A 698 -26.83 -21.87 21.23
C SER A 698 -26.53 -23.33 21.57
N PRO A 699 -25.35 -23.85 21.18
CA PRO A 699 -24.82 -25.10 21.73
C PRO A 699 -24.29 -24.92 23.16
N GLU A 700 -24.14 -23.67 23.64
CA GLU A 700 -23.78 -23.38 25.02
C GLU A 700 -25.02 -23.58 25.93
N ALA A 701 -24.82 -24.12 27.13
CA ALA A 701 -25.91 -24.39 28.09
C ALA A 701 -26.41 -23.10 28.76
N ASN A 702 -26.85 -22.13 27.95
CA ASN A 702 -27.17 -20.76 28.33
C ASN A 702 -28.19 -20.63 29.46
N ALA A 703 -29.18 -21.51 29.53
CA ALA A 703 -30.15 -21.49 30.64
C ALA A 703 -29.49 -21.83 31.99
N GLY A 704 -28.48 -22.72 31.99
CA GLY A 704 -27.63 -22.99 33.14
C GLY A 704 -26.68 -21.83 33.42
N GLY A 705 -26.13 -21.23 32.37
CA GLY A 705 -25.23 -20.07 32.45
C GLY A 705 -25.89 -18.85 33.07
N GLU A 706 -27.08 -18.47 32.59
CA GLU A 706 -27.86 -17.36 33.15
C GLU A 706 -28.14 -17.56 34.65
N ARG A 707 -28.52 -18.79 35.05
CA ARG A 707 -28.76 -19.10 36.47
C ARG A 707 -27.49 -18.92 37.31
N ILE A 708 -26.37 -19.46 36.86
CA ILE A 708 -25.09 -19.35 37.57
C ILE A 708 -24.66 -17.88 37.68
N LEU A 709 -24.77 -17.11 36.60
CA LEU A 709 -24.42 -15.69 36.64
C LEU A 709 -25.34 -14.91 37.58
N ARG A 710 -26.65 -15.18 37.62
CA ARG A 710 -27.58 -14.54 38.56
C ARG A 710 -27.28 -14.89 40.02
N GLU A 711 -26.92 -16.14 40.29
CA GLU A 711 -26.51 -16.58 41.64
C GLU A 711 -25.18 -15.95 42.08
N LYS A 712 -24.26 -15.68 41.14
CA LYS A 712 -22.91 -15.19 41.45
C LYS A 712 -22.76 -13.68 41.44
N LEU A 713 -23.50 -12.99 40.57
CA LEU A 713 -23.39 -11.54 40.38
C LEU A 713 -24.47 -10.78 41.15
N GLU A 714 -25.53 -11.46 41.62
CA GLU A 714 -26.62 -10.88 42.43
C GLU A 714 -27.06 -9.50 41.89
N ASP A 715 -26.83 -8.43 42.67
CA ASP A 715 -27.23 -7.05 42.37
C ASP A 715 -26.51 -6.43 41.16
N SER A 716 -25.40 -7.00 40.71
CA SER A 716 -24.64 -6.52 39.55
C SER A 716 -25.23 -6.98 38.21
N MET A 717 -26.09 -8.01 38.20
CA MET A 717 -26.77 -8.47 36.98
C MET A 717 -28.05 -7.65 36.73
N ASP A 718 -27.94 -6.63 35.89
CA ASP A 718 -29.03 -5.69 35.62
C ASP A 718 -30.08 -6.26 34.66
N ARG A 719 -29.66 -6.73 33.48
CA ARG A 719 -30.56 -7.26 32.45
C ARG A 719 -30.04 -8.55 31.85
N SER A 720 -30.97 -9.43 31.47
CA SER A 720 -30.70 -10.67 30.76
C SER A 720 -31.79 -10.87 29.71
N ILE A 721 -31.38 -10.98 28.44
CA ILE A 721 -32.27 -10.88 27.27
C ILE A 721 -32.05 -12.09 26.36
N TRP A 722 -33.13 -12.73 25.94
CA TRP A 722 -33.06 -13.88 25.03
C TRP A 722 -33.40 -13.48 23.60
N ILE A 723 -32.49 -13.78 22.68
CA ILE A 723 -32.55 -13.39 21.28
C ILE A 723 -32.74 -14.63 20.40
N ASP A 724 -33.64 -14.50 19.44
CA ASP A 724 -33.89 -15.54 18.44
C ASP A 724 -32.77 -15.57 17.40
N SER A 725 -31.70 -16.29 17.72
CA SER A 725 -30.49 -16.44 16.91
C SER A 725 -29.74 -17.70 17.35
N ASP A 726 -28.78 -18.14 16.52
CA ASP A 726 -27.77 -19.14 16.90
C ASP A 726 -26.51 -18.45 17.46
N HIS A 727 -25.57 -19.25 17.98
CA HIS A 727 -24.36 -18.75 18.64
C HIS A 727 -23.44 -17.91 17.75
N LEU A 728 -23.37 -18.21 16.44
CA LEU A 728 -22.49 -17.50 15.50
C LEU A 728 -23.17 -16.25 14.94
N GLY A 729 -24.48 -16.31 14.73
CA GLY A 729 -25.29 -15.23 14.19
C GLY A 729 -25.66 -14.15 15.21
N ILE A 730 -25.61 -14.43 16.52
CA ILE A 730 -26.06 -13.47 17.53
C ILE A 730 -25.21 -12.20 17.58
N ILE A 731 -23.90 -12.30 17.36
CA ILE A 731 -22.98 -11.16 17.43
C ILE A 731 -23.15 -10.17 16.27
N THR A 732 -23.68 -10.65 15.13
CA THR A 732 -23.99 -9.85 13.94
C THR A 732 -25.50 -9.56 13.81
N ASN A 733 -26.32 -10.08 14.71
CA ASN A 733 -27.77 -9.90 14.68
C ASN A 733 -28.15 -8.44 14.93
N GLU A 734 -28.89 -7.85 13.99
CA GLU A 734 -29.23 -6.42 14.04
C GLU A 734 -29.91 -6.00 15.35
N LYS A 735 -30.78 -6.85 15.91
CA LYS A 735 -31.49 -6.55 17.17
C LYS A 735 -30.54 -6.49 18.36
N VAL A 736 -29.51 -7.34 18.39
CA VAL A 736 -28.52 -7.36 19.47
C VAL A 736 -27.60 -6.18 19.36
N VAL A 737 -27.12 -5.89 18.15
CA VAL A 737 -26.30 -4.71 17.89
C VAL A 737 -27.04 -3.43 18.29
N ASP A 738 -28.35 -3.33 17.99
CA ASP A 738 -29.17 -2.19 18.38
C ASP A 738 -29.40 -2.11 19.90
N GLU A 739 -29.69 -3.22 20.58
CA GLU A 739 -29.80 -3.24 22.04
C GLU A 739 -28.49 -2.82 22.72
N ILE A 740 -27.34 -3.33 22.26
CA ILE A 740 -26.01 -2.96 22.78
C ILE A 740 -25.77 -1.46 22.59
N LYS A 741 -26.06 -0.94 21.39
CA LYS A 741 -25.95 0.49 21.10
C LYS A 741 -26.83 1.32 22.03
N MET A 742 -28.10 0.93 22.22
CA MET A 742 -29.02 1.66 23.10
C MET A 742 -28.56 1.62 24.55
N GLU A 743 -28.01 0.51 25.03
CA GLU A 743 -27.49 0.39 26.38
C GLU A 743 -26.27 1.30 26.60
N LEU A 744 -25.34 1.32 25.65
CA LEU A 744 -24.18 2.22 25.67
C LEU A 744 -24.57 3.70 25.56
N LEU A 745 -25.67 4.03 24.87
CA LEU A 745 -26.19 5.40 24.81
C LEU A 745 -26.80 5.85 26.14
N ARG A 746 -27.52 4.99 26.84
CA ARG A 746 -28.11 5.30 28.16
C ARG A 746 -27.05 5.68 29.20
N LEU A 747 -25.92 4.96 29.21
CA LEU A 747 -24.78 5.28 30.08
C LEU A 747 -24.23 6.70 29.88
N ARG A 748 -24.40 7.25 28.68
CA ARG A 748 -23.98 8.63 28.36
C ARG A 748 -25.01 9.66 28.84
N GLU A 749 -26.30 9.38 28.69
CA GLU A 749 -27.39 10.30 29.07
C GLU A 749 -27.53 10.41 30.61
N GLU A 750 -27.37 9.31 31.34
CA GLU A 750 -27.38 9.30 32.82
C GLU A 750 -26.24 10.12 33.43
N LYS A 751 -25.12 10.30 32.71
CA LYS A 751 -23.99 11.14 33.13
C LYS A 751 -24.25 12.63 32.95
N VAL A 752 -24.93 13.02 31.86
CA VAL A 752 -25.30 14.42 31.61
C VAL A 752 -26.33 14.89 32.64
N ALA A 753 -27.26 14.02 33.06
CA ALA A 753 -28.27 14.36 34.06
C ALA A 753 -27.77 14.43 35.52
N CYS A 754 -26.59 13.87 35.84
CA CYS A 754 -25.97 13.92 37.17
C CYS A 754 -24.87 14.99 37.29
N SER A 755 -24.57 15.71 36.21
CA SER A 755 -23.59 16.82 36.17
C SER A 755 -24.22 18.21 36.03
N ASP A 756 -25.56 18.27 35.98
CA ASP A 756 -26.40 19.44 36.27
C ASP A 756 -27.04 19.29 37.66
#